data_AF-A0A8K0XC35-F1
#
_entry.id   AF-A0A8K0XC35-F1
#
_cell.length_a   1.000
_cell.length_b   1.000
_cell.length_c   1.000
_cell.angle_alpha   90.00
_cell.angle_beta   90.00
_cell.angle_gamma   90.00
#
_symmetry.space_group_name_H-M   'P 1'
#
loop_
_entity.id
_entity.type
_entity.pdbx_description
1 polymer ?
#
loop_
_entity_poly.entity_id
_entity_poly.type
_entity_poly.pdbx_seq_one_letter_code
_entity_poly.pdbx_strand_id
1 'polypeptide(L)'
;MSAALNVRADSSGQSAGTLPDLSLGSFISTPGRNLRAPSALSQTTAPSSAPLSTPSPPEDGSVNLRKKLDEPGSALRWFGSSHRDGENEQGDGGDFLGTPGQKWGDGPETPVASRKRPRASAPGGGKGVTLTLRDQEKHIDSLKKENFNVKLRVHFLEERLAQLAPDQVDAALKQNVSLKVEVQQRGLELKKLKRLVLELERELERSQRERGMSGSRDRERDLEAKLMEREQELRQLRRGHMSSVDADALRQAELRNEELEEELGNVRGLLEENMEEIERMREIVERRGDESVDERGENRRQRWKRQLEELEAENEDLRAKVREQNELLMQKEDEREDLVEEIERLNLTIEDIQRRREAESIERSESRAQILEEREEREAVQDDLNAMRDKLAATMIELQQREDELEMKNKEIEDLIAEHERVVDVVEQEWRGEVEEARGQVEELRDVLAERETESKELRLNISELEANTNDLHAKFEATLQHLEKEAEEKDAELEAANREIEKLADQVYLLEEENDRIKEGSERLREDDAVERERLEALAAALKEKVSTLRTQLQDLQDLYDQTCQDIQAHRSRQEELARHVEDLVTELKHEREDRQQMEQDFLKAEKEFDSELRHERRNLGIKESALQSALDNLAKTETLLEQRQSDLRALQDALKTHEEESKKLGDSHTTAKFSLQLEVDRLKRDIQNLEDALSRARQDIASREGNTRERDVAIDNLHNEVRDLTTRLGNQTQARLHLSEKLDATQTSLKTAEVDLATARARVNELEARLSKDQKSLLNAETQYRDQLTERNTLLLTIYQYMDKILGVDKTPKKGNQAETKPFTNFSVFHDNVITRLKALSQIQLDFDKRVKEAETKFAEKLTEMRKQLDTRWKQVDRFETSVKAYGDAKATWRRKYVAKEGELEALKATNTELTQQLATARRPTPGDSQEIKTLLSRAVNAEKRLVVANNQLLQAEEKISTLNQKTSTADAKWEARVKEYEARLKAAEDKYKRERQGSKERVLELENQIRSLERQNEIAQKRHAQLESVAETAKATNSGSSRARDR
;
A
#
# COMPACT_ATOMS: atom_id res chain seq x y z
N MET A 1 58.37 -28.76 -20.36
CA MET A 1 58.27 -29.94 -19.48
C MET A 1 56.87 -30.52 -19.64
N SER A 2 56.74 -31.84 -19.71
CA SER A 2 55.46 -32.57 -19.68
C SER A 2 54.91 -32.61 -18.23
N ALA A 3 53.73 -33.15 -17.89
CA ALA A 3 52.84 -34.09 -18.60
C ALA A 3 51.37 -33.93 -18.15
N ALA A 4 50.38 -34.36 -18.97
CA ALA A 4 49.56 -35.59 -18.82
C ALA A 4 48.56 -35.58 -17.63
N LEU A 5 47.22 -35.75 -17.79
CA LEU A 5 46.36 -36.69 -18.53
C LEU A 5 45.95 -37.95 -17.74
N ASN A 6 44.63 -38.18 -17.63
CA ASN A 6 43.93 -39.47 -17.77
C ASN A 6 42.41 -39.16 -18.01
N VAL A 7 41.59 -39.79 -18.89
CA VAL A 7 41.49 -41.15 -19.51
C VAL A 7 40.70 -42.13 -18.62
N ARG A 8 39.63 -42.84 -19.05
CA ARG A 8 38.87 -42.95 -20.34
C ARG A 8 37.32 -42.92 -20.05
N ALA A 9 36.32 -43.56 -20.70
CA ALA A 9 36.17 -44.61 -21.74
C ALA A 9 34.83 -44.52 -22.54
N ASP A 10 34.85 -45.05 -23.78
CA ASP A 10 33.92 -45.98 -24.50
C ASP A 10 32.40 -46.03 -24.15
N SER A 11 31.44 -46.24 -25.07
CA SER A 11 31.33 -46.35 -26.56
C SER A 11 29.84 -46.13 -26.96
N SER A 12 29.30 -46.09 -28.20
CA SER A 12 29.57 -46.76 -29.49
C SER A 12 28.70 -46.18 -30.65
N GLY A 13 29.09 -46.38 -31.93
CA GLY A 13 28.25 -46.11 -33.15
C GLY A 13 28.19 -44.62 -33.59
N GLN A 14 28.61 -44.13 -34.77
CA GLN A 14 28.58 -44.60 -36.18
C GLN A 14 27.17 -44.78 -36.80
N SER A 15 26.85 -44.28 -38.01
CA SER A 15 27.53 -43.30 -38.90
C SER A 15 26.71 -43.00 -40.17
N ALA A 16 26.68 -41.72 -40.63
CA ALA A 16 26.36 -41.24 -42.01
C ALA A 16 24.99 -41.64 -42.66
N GLY A 17 24.49 -40.96 -43.70
CA GLY A 17 24.86 -39.66 -44.28
C GLY A 17 24.27 -39.38 -45.69
N THR A 18 23.87 -38.13 -45.94
CA THR A 18 23.91 -37.36 -47.22
C THR A 18 23.27 -37.86 -48.53
N LEU A 19 22.39 -37.00 -49.10
CA LEU A 19 22.29 -36.60 -50.54
C LEU A 19 21.79 -37.63 -51.60
N PRO A 20 21.51 -37.25 -52.87
CA PRO A 20 20.94 -36.00 -53.43
C PRO A 20 19.75 -36.26 -54.41
N ASP A 21 19.47 -35.30 -55.32
CA ASP A 21 18.41 -35.23 -56.34
C ASP A 21 18.81 -35.79 -57.74
N LEU A 22 17.84 -35.77 -58.69
CA LEU A 22 17.92 -35.87 -60.16
C LEU A 22 17.61 -37.22 -60.88
N SER A 23 16.31 -37.38 -61.20
CA SER A 23 15.76 -37.44 -62.58
C SER A 23 16.26 -38.45 -63.64
N LEU A 24 15.34 -39.31 -64.09
CA LEU A 24 15.21 -39.98 -65.41
C LEU A 24 13.73 -40.41 -65.56
N GLY A 25 13.00 -40.30 -66.68
CA GLY A 25 13.26 -39.73 -68.01
C GLY A 25 12.05 -39.96 -68.96
N SER A 26 12.22 -39.76 -70.28
CA SER A 26 11.34 -40.21 -71.40
C SER A 26 10.03 -39.47 -71.76
N PHE A 27 10.14 -38.63 -72.80
CA PHE A 27 9.39 -38.67 -74.09
C PHE A 27 7.90 -38.25 -74.27
N ILE A 28 7.74 -37.31 -75.23
CA ILE A 28 6.73 -37.25 -76.34
C ILE A 28 5.32 -36.63 -76.10
N SER A 29 5.14 -35.45 -76.74
CA SER A 29 3.96 -34.86 -77.39
C SER A 29 2.52 -34.91 -76.80
N THR A 30 2.02 -33.71 -76.47
CA THR A 30 0.93 -32.95 -77.17
C THR A 30 -0.21 -33.69 -77.92
N PRO A 31 -1.45 -33.11 -78.01
CA PRO A 31 -2.08 -32.06 -77.18
C PRO A 31 -3.61 -32.26 -76.92
N GLY A 32 -4.27 -31.28 -76.27
CA GLY A 32 -5.48 -30.67 -76.87
C GLY A 32 -6.89 -31.01 -76.33
N ARG A 33 -7.38 -30.15 -75.41
CA ARG A 33 -8.76 -29.60 -75.30
C ARG A 33 -10.02 -30.50 -75.42
N ASN A 34 -10.83 -30.38 -74.35
CA ASN A 34 -12.27 -30.05 -74.33
C ASN A 34 -13.40 -31.11 -74.44
N LEU A 35 -14.29 -31.03 -73.44
CA LEU A 35 -15.77 -31.13 -73.48
C LEU A 35 -16.49 -32.50 -73.53
N ARG A 36 -17.24 -32.73 -72.43
CA ARG A 36 -18.62 -33.26 -72.34
C ARG A 36 -18.85 -34.78 -72.46
N ALA A 37 -19.58 -35.30 -71.47
CA ALA A 37 -20.20 -36.64 -71.41
C ALA A 37 -21.50 -36.70 -72.29
N PRO A 38 -22.27 -37.82 -72.41
CA PRO A 38 -22.27 -39.04 -71.57
C PRO A 38 -22.59 -40.42 -72.23
N SER A 39 -22.74 -41.45 -71.39
CA SER A 39 -23.61 -42.65 -71.53
C SER A 39 -23.28 -43.77 -72.54
N ALA A 40 -23.18 -45.02 -72.05
CA ALA A 40 -24.19 -46.09 -72.29
C ALA A 40 -23.80 -47.48 -71.70
N LEU A 41 -24.82 -48.36 -71.52
CA LEU A 41 -24.79 -49.81 -71.18
C LEU A 41 -24.20 -50.22 -69.81
N SER A 42 -24.63 -51.29 -69.13
CA SER A 42 -25.88 -52.10 -69.03
C SER A 42 -25.73 -52.95 -67.74
N GLN A 43 -26.73 -53.41 -66.98
CA GLN A 43 -28.01 -54.10 -67.28
C GLN A 43 -29.03 -53.72 -66.16
N THR A 44 -30.23 -53.19 -66.44
CA THR A 44 -31.54 -53.92 -66.58
C THR A 44 -31.89 -54.87 -65.42
N THR A 45 -33.05 -54.83 -64.74
CA THR A 45 -34.41 -54.35 -65.11
C THR A 45 -35.17 -53.60 -63.98
N ALA A 46 -36.29 -52.94 -64.35
CA ALA A 46 -37.27 -52.25 -63.47
C ALA A 46 -38.51 -53.17 -63.17
N PRO A 47 -39.71 -52.74 -62.65
CA PRO A 47 -40.27 -51.39 -62.43
C PRO A 47 -41.08 -51.14 -61.11
N SER A 48 -41.85 -50.05 -61.09
CA SER A 48 -42.70 -49.49 -60.01
C SER A 48 -44.14 -50.07 -59.95
N SER A 49 -44.83 -50.05 -58.78
CA SER A 49 -46.15 -49.35 -58.59
C SER A 49 -46.97 -49.70 -57.31
N ALA A 50 -47.58 -48.68 -56.66
CA ALA A 50 -48.93 -48.65 -56.02
C ALA A 50 -49.21 -49.49 -54.72
N PRO A 51 -50.42 -49.42 -54.08
CA PRO A 51 -51.05 -48.24 -53.42
C PRO A 51 -51.75 -48.53 -52.03
N LEU A 52 -52.54 -47.54 -51.52
CA LEU A 52 -53.50 -47.54 -50.38
C LEU A 52 -52.89 -47.36 -48.96
N SER A 53 -53.53 -46.70 -47.97
CA SER A 53 -54.94 -46.22 -47.88
C SER A 53 -55.13 -44.91 -47.03
N THR A 54 -56.40 -44.47 -46.95
CA THR A 54 -57.03 -43.28 -46.30
C THR A 54 -57.04 -43.30 -44.74
N PRO A 55 -57.48 -42.25 -43.97
CA PRO A 55 -58.48 -41.20 -44.30
C PRO A 55 -58.20 -39.73 -43.86
N SER A 56 -59.25 -38.89 -43.97
CA SER A 56 -59.21 -37.41 -43.95
C SER A 56 -59.88 -36.78 -42.69
N PRO A 57 -60.60 -35.63 -42.74
CA PRO A 57 -60.21 -34.32 -42.17
C PRO A 57 -61.24 -33.88 -41.06
N PRO A 58 -61.65 -32.61 -40.81
CA PRO A 58 -61.24 -31.25 -41.25
C PRO A 58 -60.94 -30.33 -40.02
N GLU A 59 -61.01 -28.99 -39.93
CA GLU A 59 -61.54 -27.86 -40.75
C GLU A 59 -60.64 -26.61 -40.71
N ASP A 60 -60.83 -25.68 -41.65
CA ASP A 60 -60.30 -24.30 -41.67
C ASP A 60 -61.24 -23.31 -40.95
N GLY A 61 -60.78 -22.08 -40.67
CA GLY A 61 -61.66 -20.99 -40.23
C GLY A 61 -61.01 -19.61 -40.24
N SER A 62 -61.42 -18.71 -41.14
CA SER A 62 -60.87 -17.35 -41.26
C SER A 62 -61.95 -16.27 -41.47
N VAL A 63 -61.72 -15.07 -40.88
CA VAL A 63 -62.53 -13.83 -40.99
C VAL A 63 -64.03 -13.96 -40.51
N ASN A 64 -64.80 -12.92 -40.13
CA ASN A 64 -64.74 -11.47 -40.35
C ASN A 64 -65.60 -10.65 -39.33
N LEU A 65 -65.52 -9.30 -39.38
CA LEU A 65 -66.47 -8.26 -38.87
C LEU A 65 -66.73 -7.98 -37.34
N ARG A 66 -66.02 -6.94 -36.83
CA ARG A 66 -66.52 -5.71 -36.12
C ARG A 66 -67.71 -5.70 -35.12
N LYS A 67 -67.42 -5.42 -33.83
CA LYS A 67 -67.93 -4.29 -32.97
C LYS A 67 -67.11 -4.25 -31.66
N LYS A 68 -66.64 -3.09 -31.14
CA LYS A 68 -67.25 -2.17 -30.13
C LYS A 68 -67.99 -2.89 -28.98
N LEU A 69 -67.77 -2.58 -27.70
CA LEU A 69 -66.86 -1.64 -27.01
C LEU A 69 -66.75 -2.08 -25.53
N ASP A 70 -65.64 -1.80 -24.81
CA ASP A 70 -65.59 -1.22 -23.44
C ASP A 70 -64.15 -1.22 -22.85
N GLU A 71 -63.98 -0.53 -21.72
CA GLU A 71 -62.73 -0.10 -21.04
C GLU A 71 -62.34 -0.98 -19.82
N PRO A 72 -61.21 -0.75 -19.10
CA PRO A 72 -59.89 -0.19 -19.49
C PRO A 72 -58.68 -1.00 -18.92
N GLY A 73 -57.44 -0.51 -19.12
CA GLY A 73 -56.45 -0.52 -18.02
C GLY A 73 -55.12 -1.30 -18.14
N SER A 74 -54.10 -0.63 -18.70
CA SER A 74 -52.67 -0.65 -18.27
C SER A 74 -51.85 -1.97 -18.18
N ALA A 75 -50.90 -2.13 -19.11
CA ALA A 75 -49.45 -2.28 -18.80
C ALA A 75 -48.62 -2.28 -20.10
N LEU A 76 -47.42 -1.68 -20.11
CA LEU A 76 -46.55 -1.63 -21.30
C LEU A 76 -45.05 -1.70 -20.94
N ARG A 77 -44.27 -2.44 -21.76
CA ARG A 77 -42.83 -2.27 -21.94
C ARG A 77 -42.50 -2.43 -23.43
N TRP A 78 -41.60 -1.57 -23.93
CA TRP A 78 -40.64 -1.73 -25.05
C TRP A 78 -41.05 -2.53 -26.32
N PHE A 79 -40.72 -2.12 -27.55
CA PHE A 79 -39.83 -1.07 -28.07
C PHE A 79 -40.27 -0.78 -29.53
N GLY A 80 -40.01 0.41 -30.11
CA GLY A 80 -40.13 0.57 -31.57
C GLY A 80 -40.57 1.95 -32.09
N SER A 81 -39.58 2.78 -32.42
CA SER A 81 -39.60 3.99 -33.27
C SER A 81 -40.72 4.14 -34.33
N SER A 82 -41.30 5.35 -34.43
CA SER A 82 -41.36 6.09 -35.70
C SER A 82 -41.66 7.59 -35.54
N HIS A 83 -40.87 8.44 -36.23
CA HIS A 83 -41.20 9.75 -36.86
C HIS A 83 -41.83 10.91 -36.01
N ARG A 84 -41.32 12.17 -36.03
CA ARG A 84 -41.11 13.18 -37.12
C ARG A 84 -42.38 14.06 -37.29
N ASP A 85 -42.38 15.36 -37.67
CA ASP A 85 -41.37 16.39 -38.05
C ASP A 85 -41.07 17.33 -36.82
N GLY A 86 -40.20 18.36 -36.77
CA GLY A 86 -39.80 19.46 -37.69
C GLY A 86 -40.30 20.81 -37.10
N GLU A 87 -39.62 21.96 -37.14
CA GLU A 87 -38.33 22.39 -37.72
C GLU A 87 -37.76 23.56 -36.86
N ASN A 88 -36.43 23.71 -36.71
CA ASN A 88 -35.67 24.87 -37.23
C ASN A 88 -34.16 24.86 -36.88
N GLU A 89 -33.36 25.10 -37.92
CA GLU A 89 -32.09 25.85 -38.04
C GLU A 89 -31.00 25.94 -36.93
N GLN A 90 -29.75 25.72 -37.39
CA GLN A 90 -28.41 26.13 -36.89
C GLN A 90 -28.03 25.91 -35.40
N GLY A 91 -26.88 25.30 -35.08
CA GLY A 91 -25.86 24.76 -36.00
C GLY A 91 -24.59 24.27 -35.30
N ASP A 92 -23.65 23.84 -36.14
CA ASP A 92 -22.32 23.26 -35.85
C ASP A 92 -22.29 21.84 -35.24
N GLY A 93 -21.21 21.11 -35.52
CA GLY A 93 -20.98 19.72 -35.11
C GLY A 93 -19.58 19.52 -34.50
N GLY A 94 -19.19 18.31 -34.07
CA GLY A 94 -19.96 17.07 -34.05
C GLY A 94 -19.15 15.86 -34.53
N ASP A 95 -18.11 15.46 -33.79
CA ASP A 95 -17.40 14.17 -33.93
C ASP A 95 -16.52 13.92 -32.67
N PHE A 96 -16.06 12.71 -32.31
CA PHE A 96 -16.76 11.43 -32.16
C PHE A 96 -15.99 10.48 -31.20
N LEU A 97 -16.64 10.06 -30.11
CA LEU A 97 -16.46 8.80 -29.35
C LEU A 97 -15.05 8.36 -28.85
N GLY A 98 -14.87 8.31 -27.52
CA GLY A 98 -13.71 7.65 -26.88
C GLY A 98 -13.86 7.40 -25.36
N THR A 99 -14.29 6.21 -24.96
CA THR A 99 -14.23 5.67 -23.58
C THR A 99 -13.00 4.72 -23.44
N PRO A 100 -12.54 4.26 -22.23
CA PRO A 100 -13.26 4.18 -20.96
C PRO A 100 -12.49 4.43 -19.63
N GLY A 101 -13.26 4.61 -18.54
CA GLY A 101 -13.06 3.81 -17.31
C GLY A 101 -12.34 4.45 -16.10
N GLN A 102 -12.98 4.37 -14.93
CA GLN A 102 -12.33 4.51 -13.62
C GLN A 102 -12.91 3.49 -12.61
N LYS A 103 -12.11 3.09 -11.62
CA LYS A 103 -12.39 1.96 -10.71
C LYS A 103 -13.06 2.39 -9.39
N TRP A 104 -13.63 1.39 -8.72
CA TRP A 104 -14.12 1.47 -7.34
C TRP A 104 -12.99 1.33 -6.31
N GLY A 105 -13.11 2.09 -5.22
CA GLY A 105 -12.51 1.89 -3.90
C GLY A 105 -13.39 2.71 -2.95
N ASP A 106 -14.29 2.08 -2.20
CA ASP A 106 -14.07 1.53 -0.85
C ASP A 106 -14.13 2.63 0.23
N GLY A 107 -14.67 2.34 1.42
CA GLY A 107 -15.06 3.38 2.37
C GLY A 107 -15.16 2.95 3.83
N PRO A 108 -15.39 3.90 4.76
CA PRO A 108 -15.43 3.60 6.20
C PRO A 108 -16.85 3.46 6.76
N GLU A 109 -17.11 2.36 7.47
CA GLU A 109 -18.23 2.24 8.43
C GLU A 109 -17.75 2.45 9.88
N THR A 110 -18.66 2.82 10.79
CA THR A 110 -18.88 2.22 12.13
C THR A 110 -19.87 3.06 12.96
N PRO A 111 -20.44 2.58 14.10
CA PRO A 111 -20.71 1.19 14.54
C PRO A 111 -22.16 0.99 15.08
N VAL A 112 -22.50 -0.22 15.59
CA VAL A 112 -23.12 -0.49 16.95
C VAL A 112 -23.82 -1.88 17.03
N ALA A 113 -23.35 -2.74 17.98
CA ALA A 113 -24.05 -3.84 18.69
C ALA A 113 -24.71 -5.03 17.90
N SER A 114 -24.95 -6.26 18.43
CA SER A 114 -24.74 -6.85 19.78
C SER A 114 -24.64 -8.41 19.80
N ARG A 115 -23.78 -8.95 20.70
CA ARG A 115 -23.84 -10.24 21.48
C ARG A 115 -23.68 -11.66 20.86
N LYS A 116 -22.61 -12.34 21.35
CA LYS A 116 -22.46 -13.76 21.83
C LYS A 116 -22.55 -14.92 20.79
N ARG A 117 -21.47 -15.69 20.48
CA ARG A 117 -20.64 -16.71 21.25
C ARG A 117 -21.25 -18.14 21.30
N PRO A 118 -20.47 -19.26 21.42
CA PRO A 118 -19.00 -19.42 21.60
C PRO A 118 -18.28 -20.53 20.75
N ARG A 119 -16.98 -20.78 21.04
CA ARG A 119 -16.06 -21.90 20.60
C ARG A 119 -15.53 -21.82 19.13
N ALA A 120 -14.26 -22.15 18.82
CA ALA A 120 -13.09 -22.51 19.66
C ALA A 120 -11.72 -22.17 18.98
N SER A 121 -10.64 -22.23 19.79
CA SER A 121 -9.18 -22.18 19.48
C SER A 121 -8.70 -23.19 18.43
N ALA A 122 -7.52 -23.11 17.77
CA ALA A 122 -6.43 -22.12 17.55
C ALA A 122 -5.34 -22.84 16.67
N PRO A 123 -4.08 -22.39 16.49
CA PRO A 123 -3.46 -21.06 16.46
C PRO A 123 -2.91 -20.71 15.04
N GLY A 124 -2.19 -19.58 14.89
CA GLY A 124 -1.50 -19.21 13.64
C GLY A 124 -0.02 -19.60 13.58
N GLY A 125 0.63 -19.32 12.43
CA GLY A 125 2.10 -19.41 12.27
C GLY A 125 2.58 -20.37 11.18
N GLY A 126 2.46 -19.98 9.90
CA GLY A 126 2.98 -20.74 8.75
C GLY A 126 3.73 -19.83 7.78
N LYS A 127 5.02 -20.11 7.55
CA LYS A 127 5.86 -19.34 6.60
C LYS A 127 5.32 -19.51 5.16
N GLY A 128 5.39 -18.46 4.37
CA GLY A 128 5.03 -18.49 2.95
C GLY A 128 5.94 -19.43 2.15
N VAL A 129 5.52 -20.68 1.96
CA VAL A 129 6.08 -21.58 0.96
C VAL A 129 5.50 -21.16 -0.39
N THR A 130 6.37 -20.79 -1.34
CA THR A 130 5.96 -20.40 -2.69
C THR A 130 5.39 -21.59 -3.45
N LEU A 131 4.07 -21.76 -3.37
CA LEU A 131 3.31 -22.79 -4.08
C LEU A 131 3.55 -22.63 -5.60
N THR A 132 3.85 -23.71 -6.31
CA THR A 132 4.12 -23.63 -7.77
C THR A 132 2.84 -23.22 -8.52
N LEU A 133 2.96 -22.58 -9.69
CA LEU A 133 1.79 -22.19 -10.50
C LEU A 133 0.82 -23.37 -10.76
N ARG A 134 1.37 -24.58 -10.92
CA ARG A 134 0.61 -25.81 -11.16
C ARG A 134 -0.12 -26.35 -9.92
N ASP A 135 0.30 -25.94 -8.73
CA ASP A 135 -0.37 -26.26 -7.47
C ASP A 135 -1.35 -25.15 -7.06
N GLN A 136 -1.05 -23.89 -7.42
CA GLN A 136 -2.02 -22.78 -7.37
C GLN A 136 -3.22 -23.08 -8.28
N GLU A 137 -2.99 -23.55 -9.50
CA GLU A 137 -4.03 -23.96 -10.47
C GLU A 137 -4.93 -25.08 -9.90
N LYS A 138 -4.34 -26.14 -9.32
CA LYS A 138 -5.10 -27.19 -8.62
C LYS A 138 -5.90 -26.65 -7.43
N HIS A 139 -5.34 -25.73 -6.66
CA HIS A 139 -6.02 -25.14 -5.52
C HIS A 139 -7.22 -24.28 -5.96
N ILE A 140 -7.03 -23.48 -7.01
CA ILE A 140 -8.09 -22.74 -7.71
C ILE A 140 -9.20 -23.68 -8.20
N ASP A 141 -8.85 -24.85 -8.77
CA ASP A 141 -9.85 -25.82 -9.22
C ASP A 141 -10.56 -26.57 -8.08
N SER A 142 -9.92 -26.75 -6.91
CA SER A 142 -10.59 -27.19 -5.68
C SER A 142 -11.60 -26.13 -5.22
N LEU A 143 -11.14 -24.87 -5.12
CA LEU A 143 -11.98 -23.74 -4.72
C LEU A 143 -13.16 -23.51 -5.68
N LYS A 144 -13.00 -23.72 -6.99
CA LYS A 144 -14.12 -23.70 -7.95
C LYS A 144 -15.16 -24.78 -7.64
N LYS A 145 -14.73 -26.02 -7.35
CA LYS A 145 -15.62 -27.14 -6.99
C LYS A 145 -16.32 -26.92 -5.64
N GLU A 146 -15.59 -26.39 -4.66
CA GLU A 146 -16.15 -26.00 -3.36
C GLU A 146 -17.17 -24.85 -3.52
N ASN A 147 -16.87 -23.82 -4.32
CA ASN A 147 -17.78 -22.72 -4.62
C ASN A 147 -19.05 -23.20 -5.35
N PHE A 148 -18.93 -24.16 -6.28
CA PHE A 148 -20.07 -24.79 -6.95
C PHE A 148 -20.94 -25.62 -5.97
N ASN A 149 -20.31 -26.42 -5.09
CA ASN A 149 -21.02 -27.15 -4.04
C ASN A 149 -21.69 -26.21 -3.02
N VAL A 150 -21.07 -25.09 -2.68
CA VAL A 150 -21.68 -24.05 -1.83
C VAL A 150 -22.88 -23.41 -2.53
N LYS A 151 -22.79 -23.09 -3.83
CA LYS A 151 -23.93 -22.56 -4.61
C LYS A 151 -25.11 -23.54 -4.67
N LEU A 152 -24.85 -24.83 -4.93
CA LEU A 152 -25.89 -25.88 -4.83
C LEU A 152 -26.50 -25.93 -3.42
N ARG A 153 -25.68 -25.84 -2.37
CA ARG A 153 -26.15 -25.88 -0.99
C ARG A 153 -26.94 -24.63 -0.59
N VAL A 154 -26.61 -23.47 -1.14
CA VAL A 154 -27.39 -22.23 -1.01
C VAL A 154 -28.73 -22.38 -1.72
N HIS A 155 -28.75 -22.82 -2.99
CA HIS A 155 -29.99 -23.06 -3.73
C HIS A 155 -30.95 -24.00 -2.99
N PHE A 156 -30.46 -25.14 -2.49
CA PHE A 156 -31.29 -26.08 -1.70
C PHE A 156 -31.68 -25.56 -0.31
N LEU A 157 -31.01 -24.52 0.22
CA LEU A 157 -31.43 -23.84 1.45
C LEU A 157 -32.45 -22.74 1.17
N GLU A 158 -32.32 -22.02 0.05
CA GLU A 158 -33.28 -21.02 -0.45
C GLU A 158 -34.61 -21.69 -0.84
N GLU A 159 -34.54 -22.77 -1.61
CA GLU A 159 -35.69 -23.62 -1.99
C GLU A 159 -36.40 -24.19 -0.74
N ARG A 160 -35.62 -24.63 0.26
CA ARG A 160 -36.15 -25.14 1.53
C ARG A 160 -36.70 -24.04 2.45
N LEU A 161 -36.18 -22.81 2.39
CA LEU A 161 -36.73 -21.65 3.08
C LEU A 161 -38.07 -21.23 2.46
N ALA A 162 -38.14 -21.17 1.13
CA ALA A 162 -39.37 -20.87 0.39
C ALA A 162 -40.48 -21.90 0.67
N GLN A 163 -40.13 -23.18 0.85
CA GLN A 163 -41.08 -24.24 1.22
C GLN A 163 -41.51 -24.24 2.69
N LEU A 164 -40.71 -23.69 3.61
CA LEU A 164 -40.97 -23.78 5.07
C LEU A 164 -41.51 -22.51 5.72
N ALA A 165 -41.31 -21.32 5.13
CA ALA A 165 -41.71 -20.05 5.74
C ALA A 165 -42.13 -18.96 4.72
N PRO A 166 -43.10 -19.22 3.81
CA PRO A 166 -43.54 -18.24 2.82
C PRO A 166 -43.99 -16.92 3.45
N ASP A 167 -44.74 -16.96 4.55
CA ASP A 167 -45.20 -15.76 5.27
C ASP A 167 -44.06 -14.87 5.78
N GLN A 168 -42.90 -15.46 6.13
CA GLN A 168 -41.73 -14.71 6.59
C GLN A 168 -40.96 -14.08 5.42
N VAL A 169 -40.91 -14.76 4.27
CA VAL A 169 -40.35 -14.19 3.02
C VAL A 169 -41.23 -13.03 2.55
N ASP A 170 -42.55 -13.19 2.56
CA ASP A 170 -43.51 -12.13 2.22
C ASP A 170 -43.48 -10.96 3.21
N ALA A 171 -43.31 -11.23 4.51
CA ALA A 171 -43.11 -10.18 5.52
C ALA A 171 -41.80 -9.42 5.28
N ALA A 172 -40.69 -10.11 5.01
CA ALA A 172 -39.40 -9.50 4.69
C ALA A 172 -39.44 -8.70 3.38
N LEU A 173 -40.19 -9.15 2.38
CA LEU A 173 -40.44 -8.41 1.14
C LEU A 173 -41.28 -7.16 1.39
N LYS A 174 -42.38 -7.25 2.16
CA LYS A 174 -43.19 -6.08 2.57
C LYS A 174 -42.37 -5.07 3.38
N GLN A 175 -41.51 -5.53 4.29
CA GLN A 175 -40.60 -4.66 5.04
C GLN A 175 -39.54 -4.02 4.15
N ASN A 176 -38.98 -4.75 3.18
CA ASN A 176 -38.09 -4.16 2.16
C ASN A 176 -38.80 -3.12 1.30
N VAL A 177 -40.07 -3.33 0.92
CA VAL A 177 -40.87 -2.32 0.20
C VAL A 177 -41.10 -1.08 1.08
N SER A 178 -41.45 -1.24 2.36
CA SER A 178 -41.58 -0.12 3.31
C SER A 178 -40.29 0.68 3.43
N LEU A 179 -39.17 0.00 3.72
CA LEU A 179 -37.84 0.62 3.83
C LEU A 179 -37.41 1.30 2.52
N LYS A 180 -37.80 0.77 1.35
CA LYS A 180 -37.49 1.37 0.04
C LYS A 180 -38.34 2.61 -0.24
N VAL A 181 -39.59 2.64 0.22
CA VAL A 181 -40.44 3.85 0.23
C VAL A 181 -39.88 4.88 1.20
N GLU A 182 -39.51 4.48 2.42
CA GLU A 182 -38.88 5.35 3.42
C GLU A 182 -37.55 5.93 2.91
N VAL A 183 -36.68 5.14 2.27
CA VAL A 183 -35.43 5.63 1.66
C VAL A 183 -35.69 6.59 0.49
N GLN A 184 -36.74 6.36 -0.32
CA GLN A 184 -37.15 7.33 -1.34
C GLN A 184 -37.70 8.62 -0.72
N GLN A 185 -38.49 8.52 0.35
CA GLN A 185 -39.08 9.66 1.06
C GLN A 185 -38.01 10.48 1.80
N ARG A 186 -37.09 9.83 2.52
CA ARG A 186 -35.87 10.44 3.08
C ARG A 186 -34.97 11.02 1.98
N GLY A 187 -34.88 10.38 0.81
CA GLY A 187 -34.18 10.93 -0.35
C GLY A 187 -34.82 12.20 -0.92
N LEU A 188 -36.15 12.33 -0.85
CA LEU A 188 -36.88 13.54 -1.20
C LEU A 188 -36.76 14.62 -0.11
N GLU A 189 -36.79 14.24 1.17
CA GLU A 189 -36.52 15.14 2.30
C GLU A 189 -35.09 15.68 2.26
N LEU A 190 -34.08 14.84 2.03
CA LEU A 190 -32.69 15.27 1.83
C LEU A 190 -32.54 16.19 0.61
N LYS A 191 -33.29 15.98 -0.48
CA LYS A 191 -33.32 16.91 -1.62
C LYS A 191 -34.00 18.24 -1.30
N LYS A 192 -35.05 18.25 -0.47
CA LYS A 192 -35.67 19.48 0.05
C LYS A 192 -34.73 20.22 1.00
N LEU A 193 -34.14 19.51 1.97
CA LEU A 193 -33.19 20.07 2.93
C LEU A 193 -31.92 20.60 2.24
N LYS A 194 -31.37 19.90 1.24
CA LYS A 194 -30.23 20.43 0.46
C LYS A 194 -30.60 21.68 -0.36
N ARG A 195 -31.83 21.82 -0.84
CA ARG A 195 -32.30 23.09 -1.44
C ARG A 195 -32.43 24.19 -0.39
N LEU A 196 -33.05 23.89 0.75
CA LEU A 196 -33.22 24.84 1.85
C LEU A 196 -31.87 25.33 2.38
N VAL A 197 -30.88 24.43 2.51
CA VAL A 197 -29.49 24.77 2.86
C VAL A 197 -28.86 25.64 1.77
N LEU A 198 -28.97 25.29 0.48
CA LEU A 198 -28.48 26.12 -0.63
C LEU A 198 -29.24 27.45 -0.84
N GLU A 199 -30.40 27.62 -0.23
CA GLU A 199 -31.14 28.89 -0.17
C GLU A 199 -30.67 29.71 1.04
N LEU A 200 -30.57 29.10 2.22
CA LEU A 200 -30.02 29.70 3.43
C LEU A 200 -28.53 30.10 3.29
N GLU A 201 -27.71 29.33 2.56
CA GLU A 201 -26.32 29.66 2.25
C GLU A 201 -26.23 30.89 1.34
N ARG A 202 -27.14 31.03 0.36
CA ARG A 202 -27.23 32.22 -0.49
C ARG A 202 -27.76 33.43 0.27
N GLU A 203 -28.67 33.22 1.22
CA GLU A 203 -29.14 34.28 2.12
C GLU A 203 -28.07 34.68 3.14
N LEU A 204 -27.23 33.74 3.59
CA LEU A 204 -26.05 34.01 4.41
C LEU A 204 -24.99 34.78 3.61
N GLU A 205 -24.74 34.43 2.33
CA GLU A 205 -23.87 35.18 1.42
C GLU A 205 -24.36 36.61 1.19
N ARG A 206 -25.67 36.80 0.95
CA ARG A 206 -26.29 38.14 0.83
C ARG A 206 -26.12 38.91 2.14
N SER A 207 -26.46 38.29 3.27
CA SER A 207 -26.35 38.87 4.61
C SER A 207 -24.89 39.24 4.96
N GLN A 208 -23.90 38.42 4.60
CA GLN A 208 -22.49 38.75 4.76
C GLN A 208 -22.05 39.93 3.87
N ARG A 209 -22.52 39.99 2.61
CA ARG A 209 -22.24 41.12 1.71
C ARG A 209 -22.88 42.43 2.20
N GLU A 210 -24.09 42.38 2.75
CA GLU A 210 -24.76 43.55 3.37
C GLU A 210 -24.11 43.95 4.70
N ARG A 211 -23.70 42.98 5.53
CA ARG A 211 -23.05 43.23 6.83
C ARG A 211 -21.65 43.85 6.72
N GLY A 212 -21.07 43.88 5.51
CA GLY A 212 -19.82 44.59 5.21
C GLY A 212 -19.92 46.12 5.22
N MET A 213 -21.13 46.70 5.23
CA MET A 213 -21.33 48.16 5.13
C MET A 213 -22.19 48.73 6.26
N SER A 214 -21.54 49.28 7.29
CA SER A 214 -22.14 50.16 8.33
C SER A 214 -23.41 49.65 9.05
N GLY A 215 -23.24 48.86 10.11
CA GLY A 215 -24.38 48.58 11.02
C GLY A 215 -24.16 47.66 12.24
N SER A 216 -23.00 47.02 12.39
CA SER A 216 -22.83 46.01 13.45
C SER A 216 -22.77 46.60 14.87
N ARG A 217 -22.10 47.75 15.07
CA ARG A 217 -21.65 48.19 16.41
C ARG A 217 -22.77 48.57 17.39
N ASP A 218 -23.86 49.15 16.90
CA ASP A 218 -25.01 49.48 17.75
C ASP A 218 -25.88 48.25 17.98
N ARG A 219 -26.03 47.37 16.98
CA ARG A 219 -26.78 46.11 17.07
C ARG A 219 -26.07 45.08 17.96
N GLU A 220 -24.75 45.14 18.02
CA GLU A 220 -23.88 44.39 18.93
C GLU A 220 -24.09 44.83 20.37
N ARG A 221 -24.09 46.14 20.66
CA ARG A 221 -24.47 46.68 21.97
C ARG A 221 -25.91 46.36 22.37
N ASP A 222 -26.84 46.42 21.42
CA ASP A 222 -28.24 46.07 21.63
C ASP A 222 -28.39 44.57 21.97
N LEU A 223 -27.54 43.72 21.39
CA LEU A 223 -27.45 42.29 21.71
C LEU A 223 -26.70 42.04 23.03
N GLU A 224 -25.63 42.76 23.36
CA GLU A 224 -24.96 42.70 24.67
C GLU A 224 -25.92 43.09 25.80
N ALA A 225 -26.69 44.17 25.62
CA ALA A 225 -27.72 44.59 26.56
C ALA A 225 -28.81 43.52 26.72
N LYS A 226 -29.30 42.95 25.61
CA LYS A 226 -30.31 41.88 25.64
C LYS A 226 -29.75 40.53 26.12
N LEU A 227 -28.44 40.32 26.03
CA LEU A 227 -27.76 39.12 26.54
C LEU A 227 -27.51 39.28 28.04
N MET A 228 -27.16 40.47 28.53
CA MET A 228 -27.15 40.83 29.96
C MET A 228 -28.56 40.74 30.58
N GLU A 229 -29.59 41.22 29.89
CA GLU A 229 -30.99 41.10 30.29
C GLU A 229 -31.45 39.63 30.29
N ARG A 230 -31.18 38.86 29.23
CA ARG A 230 -31.40 37.40 29.17
C ARG A 230 -30.59 36.63 30.21
N GLU A 231 -29.40 37.10 30.60
CA GLU A 231 -28.60 36.52 31.66
C GLU A 231 -29.15 36.85 33.05
N GLN A 232 -29.77 38.02 33.24
CA GLN A 232 -30.53 38.32 34.46
C GLN A 232 -31.82 37.52 34.52
N GLU A 233 -32.57 37.40 33.41
CA GLU A 233 -33.72 36.50 33.31
C GLU A 233 -33.32 35.03 33.52
N LEU A 234 -32.18 34.56 32.97
CA LEU A 234 -31.69 33.20 33.21
C LEU A 234 -31.21 32.99 34.65
N ARG A 235 -30.62 34.00 35.31
CA ARG A 235 -30.30 33.94 36.74
C ARG A 235 -31.59 33.92 37.59
N GLN A 236 -32.64 34.63 37.19
CA GLN A 236 -33.95 34.60 37.87
C GLN A 236 -34.70 33.27 37.62
N LEU A 237 -34.74 32.77 36.38
CA LEU A 237 -35.41 31.52 36.00
C LEU A 237 -34.71 30.28 36.59
N ARG A 238 -33.36 30.27 36.64
CA ARG A 238 -32.60 29.24 37.38
C ARG A 238 -32.87 29.29 38.90
N ARG A 239 -33.22 30.46 39.45
CA ARG A 239 -33.68 30.63 40.84
C ARG A 239 -35.17 30.30 41.04
N GLY A 240 -35.94 30.07 39.95
CA GLY A 240 -37.40 29.93 40.00
C GLY A 240 -37.99 28.60 39.53
N HIS A 241 -37.27 27.77 38.75
CA HIS A 241 -37.86 26.54 38.18
C HIS A 241 -37.09 25.22 38.41
N MET A 242 -35.96 25.26 39.12
CA MET A 242 -35.26 24.08 39.64
C MET A 242 -35.02 24.20 41.16
N SER A 243 -35.90 24.94 41.85
CA SER A 243 -35.78 25.29 43.27
C SER A 243 -37.16 25.58 43.87
N SER A 244 -38.08 24.59 43.80
CA SER A 244 -39.35 24.62 44.54
C SER A 244 -39.72 23.24 45.07
N VAL A 245 -39.98 22.21 44.26
CA VAL A 245 -40.38 20.89 44.80
C VAL A 245 -39.32 20.32 45.77
N ASP A 246 -38.05 20.31 45.37
CA ASP A 246 -36.96 19.87 46.26
C ASP A 246 -36.51 20.98 47.24
N ALA A 247 -36.68 22.26 46.91
CA ALA A 247 -36.13 23.37 47.71
C ALA A 247 -37.12 24.01 48.69
N ASP A 248 -38.41 23.74 48.57
CA ASP A 248 -39.42 24.03 49.59
C ASP A 248 -39.48 22.85 50.57
N ALA A 249 -39.17 21.62 50.12
CA ALA A 249 -38.84 20.50 51.01
C ALA A 249 -37.51 20.74 51.73
N LEU A 250 -36.45 21.19 51.03
CA LEU A 250 -35.19 21.58 51.67
C LEU A 250 -35.41 22.76 52.60
N ARG A 251 -36.12 23.83 52.20
CA ARG A 251 -36.45 24.94 53.12
C ARG A 251 -37.31 24.55 54.31
N GLN A 252 -38.19 23.54 54.21
CA GLN A 252 -38.91 23.05 55.39
C GLN A 252 -38.03 22.18 56.29
N ALA A 253 -36.96 21.58 55.77
CA ALA A 253 -35.94 20.92 56.58
C ALA A 253 -34.88 21.91 57.11
N GLU A 254 -34.53 22.93 56.35
CA GLU A 254 -33.59 24.01 56.69
C GLU A 254 -34.24 24.95 57.70
N LEU A 255 -35.46 25.47 57.48
CA LEU A 255 -36.18 26.24 58.50
C LEU A 255 -36.45 25.42 59.76
N ARG A 256 -36.68 24.11 59.65
CA ARG A 256 -36.87 23.25 60.83
C ARG A 256 -35.55 22.91 61.52
N ASN A 257 -34.43 22.89 60.79
CA ASN A 257 -33.10 22.81 61.37
C ASN A 257 -32.63 24.17 61.90
N GLU A 258 -33.01 25.31 61.33
CA GLU A 258 -32.77 26.66 61.83
C GLU A 258 -33.66 26.91 63.06
N GLU A 259 -34.91 26.47 63.08
CA GLU A 259 -35.75 26.40 64.30
C GLU A 259 -35.11 25.50 65.36
N LEU A 260 -34.56 24.32 64.98
CA LEU A 260 -33.87 23.42 65.92
C LEU A 260 -32.45 23.88 66.29
N GLU A 261 -31.78 24.72 65.49
CA GLU A 261 -30.46 25.30 65.76
C GLU A 261 -30.58 26.66 66.46
N GLU A 262 -31.71 27.36 66.35
CA GLU A 262 -32.14 28.41 67.25
C GLU A 262 -32.70 27.83 68.56
N GLU A 263 -33.41 26.70 68.57
CA GLU A 263 -33.80 26.03 69.82
C GLU A 263 -32.58 25.41 70.51
N LEU A 264 -31.70 24.71 69.81
CA LEU A 264 -30.40 24.28 70.34
C LEU A 264 -29.45 25.45 70.58
N GLY A 265 -29.61 26.59 69.90
CA GLY A 265 -28.85 27.81 70.08
C GLY A 265 -29.33 28.66 71.25
N ASN A 266 -30.62 28.58 71.59
CA ASN A 266 -31.23 29.16 72.79
C ASN A 266 -31.08 28.19 73.97
N VAL A 267 -31.04 26.88 73.77
CA VAL A 267 -30.71 25.91 74.82
C VAL A 267 -29.20 25.89 75.09
N ARG A 268 -28.34 26.00 74.07
CA ARG A 268 -26.92 26.31 74.27
C ARG A 268 -26.74 27.71 74.81
N GLY A 269 -27.49 28.71 74.34
CA GLY A 269 -27.48 30.07 74.88
C GLY A 269 -27.87 30.10 76.35
N LEU A 270 -28.90 29.37 76.76
CA LEU A 270 -29.31 29.23 78.16
C LEU A 270 -28.37 28.31 78.95
N LEU A 271 -27.66 27.36 78.33
CA LEU A 271 -26.64 26.53 78.98
C LEU A 271 -25.27 27.22 79.05
N GLU A 272 -24.94 28.12 78.14
CA GLU A 272 -23.77 28.98 78.14
C GLU A 272 -24.05 30.19 79.03
N GLU A 273 -25.25 30.74 79.06
CA GLU A 273 -25.69 31.66 80.11
C GLU A 273 -25.72 30.96 81.47
N ASN A 274 -26.19 29.71 81.60
CA ASN A 274 -26.09 28.98 82.88
C ASN A 274 -24.64 28.57 83.21
N MET A 275 -23.80 28.20 82.24
CA MET A 275 -22.40 27.83 82.51
C MET A 275 -21.57 29.07 82.81
N GLU A 276 -21.74 30.17 82.08
CA GLU A 276 -21.20 31.48 82.43
C GLU A 276 -21.83 32.03 83.71
N GLU A 277 -23.08 31.75 84.06
CA GLU A 277 -23.67 32.20 85.33
C GLU A 277 -23.23 31.31 86.49
N ILE A 278 -22.92 30.04 86.23
CA ILE A 278 -22.27 29.12 87.17
C ILE A 278 -20.77 29.41 87.29
N GLU A 279 -20.08 29.85 86.23
CA GLU A 279 -18.69 30.29 86.25
C GLU A 279 -18.57 31.71 86.80
N ARG A 280 -19.51 32.62 86.52
CA ARG A 280 -19.69 33.88 87.24
C ARG A 280 -20.04 33.62 88.70
N MET A 281 -20.89 32.65 89.04
CA MET A 281 -21.17 32.31 90.45
C MET A 281 -19.98 31.64 91.15
N ARG A 282 -19.18 30.81 90.45
CA ARG A 282 -17.90 30.30 90.97
C ARG A 282 -16.90 31.44 91.14
N GLU A 283 -16.70 32.28 90.12
CA GLU A 283 -15.79 33.44 90.17
C GLU A 283 -16.27 34.49 91.19
N ILE A 284 -17.57 34.68 91.41
CA ILE A 284 -18.14 35.58 92.44
C ILE A 284 -18.09 34.94 93.84
N VAL A 285 -17.96 33.62 93.97
CA VAL A 285 -17.65 32.97 95.26
C VAL A 285 -16.14 32.97 95.52
N GLU A 286 -15.32 32.74 94.50
CA GLU A 286 -13.86 32.64 94.56
C GLU A 286 -13.18 34.03 94.63
N ARG A 287 -13.84 35.09 94.11
CA ARG A 287 -13.47 36.51 94.27
C ARG A 287 -14.32 37.26 95.31
N ARG A 288 -14.93 36.50 96.24
CA ARG A 288 -15.55 37.04 97.47
C ARG A 288 -14.95 36.44 98.74
N GLY A 289 -13.79 35.82 98.63
CA GLY A 289 -12.71 36.05 99.59
C GLY A 289 -12.04 37.41 99.28
N ASP A 290 -11.61 38.12 100.31
CA ASP A 290 -10.97 39.44 100.33
C ASP A 290 -11.69 40.63 99.64
N GLU A 291 -12.27 41.46 100.52
CA GLU A 291 -12.27 42.93 100.51
C GLU A 291 -12.87 43.71 99.32
N SER A 292 -13.98 44.41 99.58
CA SER A 292 -14.14 45.80 99.09
C SER A 292 -14.94 46.70 100.03
N VAL A 293 -14.26 47.73 100.52
CA VAL A 293 -14.75 48.92 101.23
C VAL A 293 -14.04 50.08 100.48
N ASP A 294 -14.74 51.04 99.85
CA ASP A 294 -15.34 52.18 100.55
C ASP A 294 -16.52 52.91 99.83
N GLU A 295 -17.46 53.37 100.65
CA GLU A 295 -18.00 54.75 100.73
C GLU A 295 -18.15 55.66 99.47
N ARG A 296 -18.74 55.16 98.36
CA ARG A 296 -19.55 56.06 97.49
C ARG A 296 -20.73 55.49 96.71
N GLY A 297 -21.02 54.19 96.83
CA GLY A 297 -22.28 53.61 96.34
C GLY A 297 -23.50 53.89 97.24
N GLU A 298 -23.29 54.59 98.35
CA GLU A 298 -24.12 54.50 99.56
C GLU A 298 -25.55 54.96 99.39
N ASN A 299 -25.82 56.13 98.78
CA ASN A 299 -27.20 56.62 98.73
C ASN A 299 -28.12 55.83 97.78
N ARG A 300 -27.55 55.00 96.89
CA ARG A 300 -28.33 54.01 96.12
C ARG A 300 -28.43 52.70 96.89
N ARG A 301 -27.36 52.28 97.56
CA ARG A 301 -27.40 51.22 98.58
C ARG A 301 -28.39 51.54 99.70
N GLN A 302 -28.68 52.78 100.10
CA GLN A 302 -29.58 53.16 101.21
C GLN A 302 -31.09 53.02 100.90
N ARG A 303 -31.49 52.95 99.63
CA ARG A 303 -32.89 52.63 99.27
C ARG A 303 -33.07 51.12 99.13
N TRP A 304 -32.14 50.45 98.46
CA TRP A 304 -32.10 49.00 98.44
C TRP A 304 -31.89 48.42 99.84
N LYS A 305 -31.09 49.07 100.69
CA LYS A 305 -30.97 48.78 102.12
C LYS A 305 -32.24 49.03 102.88
N ARG A 306 -33.17 49.93 102.51
CA ARG A 306 -34.44 50.00 103.25
C ARG A 306 -35.33 48.82 102.95
N GLN A 307 -35.40 48.38 101.69
CA GLN A 307 -36.13 47.16 101.33
C GLN A 307 -35.40 45.89 101.77
N LEU A 308 -34.06 45.93 101.84
CA LEU A 308 -33.25 44.86 102.41
C LEU A 308 -33.33 44.88 103.93
N GLU A 309 -33.36 46.02 104.61
CA GLU A 309 -33.58 46.18 106.07
C GLU A 309 -35.04 45.87 106.42
N GLU A 310 -36.00 46.01 105.51
CA GLU A 310 -37.37 45.49 105.67
C GLU A 310 -37.41 43.96 105.49
N LEU A 311 -36.70 43.39 104.51
CA LEU A 311 -36.62 41.93 104.30
C LEU A 311 -35.63 41.20 105.25
N GLU A 312 -34.65 41.93 105.79
CA GLU A 312 -33.71 41.54 106.85
C GLU A 312 -34.36 41.77 108.20
N ALA A 313 -35.20 42.79 108.40
CA ALA A 313 -36.07 42.86 109.57
C ALA A 313 -37.15 41.78 109.50
N GLU A 314 -37.74 41.44 108.35
CA GLU A 314 -38.63 40.27 108.23
C GLU A 314 -37.86 38.95 108.42
N ASN A 315 -36.61 38.84 107.97
CA ASN A 315 -35.75 37.70 108.30
C ASN A 315 -35.31 37.67 109.76
N GLU A 316 -35.04 38.81 110.39
CA GLU A 316 -34.69 38.91 111.80
C GLU A 316 -35.91 38.76 112.68
N ASP A 317 -37.11 39.11 112.22
CA ASP A 317 -38.41 38.81 112.82
C ASP A 317 -38.75 37.34 112.66
N LEU A 318 -38.46 36.70 111.53
CA LEU A 318 -38.64 35.25 111.36
C LEU A 318 -37.59 34.47 112.16
N ARG A 319 -36.34 34.95 112.23
CA ARG A 319 -35.29 34.41 113.12
C ARG A 319 -35.51 34.80 114.58
N ALA A 320 -36.24 35.87 114.88
CA ALA A 320 -36.67 36.22 116.22
C ALA A 320 -37.90 35.40 116.60
N LYS A 321 -38.84 35.11 115.70
CA LYS A 321 -39.95 34.18 115.92
C LYS A 321 -39.46 32.74 116.01
N VAL A 322 -38.40 32.35 115.29
CA VAL A 322 -37.73 31.04 115.48
C VAL A 322 -36.90 31.02 116.77
N ARG A 323 -36.23 32.12 117.15
CA ARG A 323 -35.58 32.21 118.48
C ARG A 323 -36.61 32.23 119.61
N GLU A 324 -37.71 32.94 119.48
CA GLU A 324 -38.83 33.05 120.43
C GLU A 324 -39.61 31.73 120.48
N GLN A 325 -39.75 30.99 119.37
CA GLN A 325 -40.26 29.61 119.40
C GLN A 325 -39.27 28.64 120.01
N ASN A 326 -37.96 28.82 119.84
CA ASN A 326 -36.94 28.02 120.52
C ASN A 326 -36.79 28.40 122.00
N GLU A 327 -36.99 29.66 122.37
CA GLU A 327 -37.00 30.19 123.74
C GLU A 327 -38.32 29.85 124.43
N LEU A 328 -39.44 29.76 123.69
CA LEU A 328 -40.69 29.16 124.17
C LEU A 328 -40.60 27.64 124.26
N LEU A 329 -39.84 26.96 123.40
CA LEU A 329 -39.54 25.53 123.56
C LEU A 329 -38.66 25.31 124.79
N MET A 330 -37.55 26.05 124.94
CA MET A 330 -36.76 26.05 126.16
C MET A 330 -37.63 26.37 127.38
N GLN A 331 -38.44 27.43 127.38
CA GLN A 331 -39.37 27.71 128.48
C GLN A 331 -40.44 26.62 128.69
N LYS A 332 -40.78 25.81 127.68
CA LYS A 332 -41.69 24.65 127.82
C LYS A 332 -40.97 23.37 128.22
N GLU A 333 -39.64 23.30 128.06
CA GLU A 333 -38.78 22.25 128.60
C GLU A 333 -38.36 22.58 130.04
N ASP A 334 -38.04 23.84 130.34
CA ASP A 334 -37.86 24.42 131.67
C ASP A 334 -39.18 24.32 132.47
N GLU A 335 -40.34 24.75 131.94
CA GLU A 335 -41.64 24.52 132.60
C GLU A 335 -41.96 23.03 132.75
N ARG A 336 -41.54 22.16 131.82
CA ARG A 336 -41.69 20.71 131.95
C ARG A 336 -40.83 20.20 133.09
N GLU A 337 -39.60 20.70 133.24
CA GLU A 337 -38.66 20.27 134.28
C GLU A 337 -39.04 20.84 135.64
N ASP A 338 -39.49 22.10 135.75
CA ASP A 338 -40.17 22.65 136.93
C ASP A 338 -41.43 21.84 137.31
N LEU A 339 -42.22 21.41 136.32
CA LEU A 339 -43.40 20.55 136.56
C LEU A 339 -43.01 19.12 136.93
N VAL A 340 -41.88 18.59 136.45
CA VAL A 340 -41.34 17.29 136.90
C VAL A 340 -40.80 17.41 138.32
N GLU A 341 -40.04 18.45 138.65
CA GLU A 341 -39.58 18.72 140.02
C GLU A 341 -40.75 18.94 140.98
N GLU A 342 -41.82 19.64 140.59
CA GLU A 342 -43.01 19.79 141.43
C GLU A 342 -43.83 18.49 141.49
N ILE A 343 -43.84 17.64 140.46
CA ILE A 343 -44.43 16.29 140.53
C ILE A 343 -43.61 15.39 141.47
N GLU A 344 -42.28 15.42 141.41
CA GLU A 344 -41.42 14.68 142.33
C GLU A 344 -41.55 15.20 143.76
N ARG A 345 -41.62 16.52 143.96
CA ARG A 345 -41.85 17.14 145.27
C ARG A 345 -43.25 16.84 145.80
N LEU A 346 -44.28 16.86 144.96
CA LEU A 346 -45.64 16.44 145.33
C LEU A 346 -45.66 14.95 145.69
N ASN A 347 -45.01 14.08 144.92
CA ASN A 347 -44.86 12.66 145.24
C ASN A 347 -44.17 12.47 146.61
N LEU A 348 -43.07 13.17 146.88
CA LEU A 348 -42.41 13.14 148.20
C LEU A 348 -43.35 13.63 149.32
N THR A 349 -44.18 14.65 149.10
CA THR A 349 -45.19 15.06 150.11
C THR A 349 -46.34 14.06 150.25
N ILE A 350 -46.71 13.34 149.18
CA ILE A 350 -47.72 12.27 149.21
C ILE A 350 -47.17 11.08 150.01
N GLU A 351 -45.93 10.67 149.76
CA GLU A 351 -45.25 9.63 150.55
C GLU A 351 -45.15 10.03 152.03
N ASP A 352 -44.76 11.27 152.34
CA ASP A 352 -44.65 11.73 153.74
C ASP A 352 -46.00 11.89 154.43
N ILE A 353 -47.09 12.10 153.68
CA ILE A 353 -48.47 12.05 154.20
C ILE A 353 -48.94 10.60 154.37
N GLN A 354 -48.53 9.67 153.51
CA GLN A 354 -48.81 8.24 153.63
C GLN A 354 -48.08 7.65 154.84
N ARG A 355 -46.75 7.83 154.94
CA ARG A 355 -45.92 7.44 156.09
C ARG A 355 -46.46 7.95 157.43
N ARG A 356 -46.99 9.19 157.46
CA ARG A 356 -47.62 9.75 158.67
C ARG A 356 -49.00 9.16 158.98
N ARG A 357 -49.82 8.86 157.97
CA ARG A 357 -51.12 8.18 158.17
C ARG A 357 -50.95 6.72 158.61
N GLU A 358 -49.95 6.02 158.08
CA GLU A 358 -49.59 4.66 158.45
C GLU A 358 -49.10 4.59 159.89
N ALA A 359 -48.19 5.49 160.28
CA ALA A 359 -47.70 5.59 161.66
C ALA A 359 -48.81 5.88 162.69
N GLU A 360 -49.77 6.77 162.39
CA GLU A 360 -50.83 7.14 163.34
C GLU A 360 -51.97 6.11 163.48
N SER A 361 -52.10 5.16 162.53
CA SER A 361 -53.18 4.16 162.55
C SER A 361 -52.82 2.86 163.28
N ILE A 362 -51.53 2.53 163.39
CA ILE A 362 -51.08 1.24 163.94
C ILE A 362 -51.09 1.23 165.48
N GLU A 363 -50.81 2.37 166.11
CA GLU A 363 -50.48 2.47 167.54
C GLU A 363 -51.68 2.50 168.52
N ARG A 364 -52.92 2.14 168.12
CA ARG A 364 -54.13 2.38 168.95
C ARG A 364 -55.19 1.28 169.08
N SER A 365 -55.06 0.11 168.47
CA SER A 365 -55.94 -1.03 168.79
C SER A 365 -55.26 -2.40 168.71
N GLU A 366 -54.02 -2.44 169.17
CA GLU A 366 -53.25 -3.66 169.43
C GLU A 366 -53.93 -4.58 170.47
N SER A 367 -53.29 -5.73 170.76
CA SER A 367 -53.61 -6.64 171.89
C SER A 367 -54.80 -7.61 171.74
N ARG A 368 -55.31 -7.88 170.52
CA ARG A 368 -56.17 -9.09 170.33
C ARG A 368 -56.15 -9.85 169.00
N ALA A 369 -55.68 -9.27 167.88
CA ALA A 369 -55.67 -9.96 166.57
C ALA A 369 -54.31 -10.59 166.18
N GLN A 370 -53.22 -10.03 166.73
CA GLN A 370 -51.77 -10.27 166.49
C GLN A 370 -51.22 -11.73 166.56
N ILE A 371 -52.05 -12.78 166.57
CA ILE A 371 -51.61 -14.19 166.63
C ILE A 371 -52.20 -15.05 165.49
N LEU A 372 -53.15 -14.53 164.70
CA LEU A 372 -53.76 -15.27 163.57
C LEU A 372 -53.48 -14.64 162.20
N GLU A 373 -53.53 -13.32 162.06
CA GLU A 373 -53.29 -12.62 160.77
C GLU A 373 -51.84 -12.81 160.27
N GLU A 374 -50.87 -12.90 161.17
CA GLU A 374 -49.43 -13.14 160.88
C GLU A 374 -49.13 -14.41 160.06
N ARG A 375 -50.10 -15.31 159.84
CA ARG A 375 -49.97 -16.47 158.95
C ARG A 375 -50.57 -16.22 157.56
N GLU A 376 -51.74 -15.61 157.50
CA GLU A 376 -52.48 -15.40 156.24
C GLU A 376 -51.80 -14.30 155.40
N GLU A 377 -51.27 -13.25 156.03
CA GLU A 377 -50.50 -12.20 155.33
C GLU A 377 -49.20 -12.72 154.69
N ARG A 378 -48.55 -13.71 155.30
CA ARG A 378 -47.32 -14.31 154.75
C ARG A 378 -47.59 -15.18 153.52
N GLU A 379 -48.76 -15.80 153.46
CA GLU A 379 -49.19 -16.60 152.32
C GLU A 379 -49.54 -15.67 151.14
N ALA A 380 -50.32 -14.60 151.39
CA ALA A 380 -50.65 -13.58 150.39
C ALA A 380 -49.42 -12.87 149.80
N VAL A 381 -48.47 -12.41 150.63
CA VAL A 381 -47.24 -11.76 150.17
C VAL A 381 -46.35 -12.72 149.37
N GLN A 382 -46.37 -14.02 149.68
CA GLN A 382 -45.62 -15.01 148.91
C GLN A 382 -46.27 -15.30 147.55
N ASP A 383 -47.60 -15.30 147.46
CA ASP A 383 -48.32 -15.45 146.20
C ASP A 383 -48.20 -14.22 145.30
N ASP A 384 -48.25 -12.99 145.83
CA ASP A 384 -47.97 -11.77 145.06
C ASP A 384 -46.51 -11.74 144.54
N LEU A 385 -45.54 -12.18 145.36
CA LEU A 385 -44.15 -12.32 144.94
C LEU A 385 -43.99 -13.35 143.81
N ASN A 386 -44.77 -14.44 143.83
CA ASN A 386 -44.80 -15.41 142.75
C ASN A 386 -45.48 -14.85 141.49
N ALA A 387 -46.62 -14.16 141.63
CA ALA A 387 -47.30 -13.51 140.51
C ALA A 387 -46.45 -12.44 139.81
N MET A 388 -45.59 -11.73 140.55
CA MET A 388 -44.61 -10.80 139.97
C MET A 388 -43.42 -11.50 139.31
N ARG A 389 -42.98 -12.66 139.82
CA ARG A 389 -41.98 -13.51 139.14
C ARG A 389 -42.52 -14.11 137.84
N ASP A 390 -43.77 -14.57 137.84
CA ASP A 390 -44.42 -15.14 136.65
C ASP A 390 -44.66 -14.07 135.59
N LYS A 391 -45.05 -12.84 135.97
CA LYS A 391 -45.11 -11.69 135.06
C LYS A 391 -43.72 -11.33 134.49
N LEU A 392 -42.69 -11.28 135.33
CA LEU A 392 -41.31 -11.03 134.89
C LEU A 392 -40.86 -12.10 133.89
N ALA A 393 -41.05 -13.38 134.22
CA ALA A 393 -40.75 -14.50 133.34
C ALA A 393 -41.54 -14.43 132.02
N ALA A 394 -42.82 -14.09 132.05
CA ALA A 394 -43.63 -13.87 130.85
C ALA A 394 -43.06 -12.73 129.99
N THR A 395 -42.74 -11.57 130.56
CA THR A 395 -42.14 -10.46 129.81
C THR A 395 -40.74 -10.78 129.26
N MET A 396 -39.96 -11.61 129.96
CA MET A 396 -38.67 -12.08 129.45
C MET A 396 -38.85 -13.10 128.30
N ILE A 397 -39.88 -13.95 128.36
CA ILE A 397 -40.23 -14.87 127.27
C ILE A 397 -40.77 -14.11 126.05
N GLU A 398 -41.61 -13.09 126.25
CA GLU A 398 -42.09 -12.22 125.16
C GLU A 398 -40.95 -11.41 124.54
N LEU A 399 -40.00 -10.91 125.35
CA LEU A 399 -38.79 -10.25 124.85
C LEU A 399 -37.95 -11.23 124.03
N GLN A 400 -37.66 -12.43 124.56
CA GLN A 400 -36.91 -13.47 123.85
C GLN A 400 -37.57 -13.85 122.53
N GLN A 401 -38.90 -14.01 122.49
CA GLN A 401 -39.65 -14.29 121.27
C GLN A 401 -39.57 -13.14 120.25
N ARG A 402 -39.49 -11.90 120.71
CA ARG A 402 -39.32 -10.73 119.82
C ARG A 402 -37.90 -10.55 119.34
N GLU A 403 -36.91 -10.92 120.15
CA GLU A 403 -35.50 -11.03 119.73
C GLU A 403 -35.35 -12.14 118.69
N ASP A 404 -35.94 -13.32 118.90
CA ASP A 404 -35.97 -14.42 117.94
C ASP A 404 -36.71 -14.02 116.63
N GLU A 405 -37.86 -13.34 116.72
CA GLU A 405 -38.57 -12.80 115.54
C GLU A 405 -37.75 -11.77 114.76
N LEU A 406 -37.00 -10.90 115.45
CA LEU A 406 -36.13 -9.90 114.84
C LEU A 406 -34.90 -10.56 114.20
N GLU A 407 -34.29 -11.55 114.87
CA GLU A 407 -33.23 -12.37 114.28
C GLU A 407 -33.69 -13.08 113.00
N MET A 408 -34.89 -13.66 113.00
CA MET A 408 -35.45 -14.32 111.80
C MET A 408 -35.71 -13.32 110.67
N LYS A 409 -36.29 -12.15 110.96
CA LYS A 409 -36.53 -11.11 109.96
C LYS A 409 -35.23 -10.48 109.44
N ASN A 410 -34.20 -10.35 110.28
CA ASN A 410 -32.88 -9.90 109.84
C ASN A 410 -32.24 -10.91 108.89
N LYS A 411 -32.35 -12.22 109.18
CA LYS A 411 -31.87 -13.29 108.27
C LYS A 411 -32.66 -13.30 106.95
N GLU A 412 -33.98 -13.10 106.99
CA GLU A 412 -34.80 -12.93 105.78
C GLU A 412 -34.39 -11.70 104.95
N ILE A 413 -34.02 -10.59 105.60
CA ILE A 413 -33.50 -9.38 104.94
C ILE A 413 -32.09 -9.62 104.36
N GLU A 414 -31.20 -10.31 105.08
CA GLU A 414 -29.86 -10.69 104.59
C GLU A 414 -29.93 -11.63 103.38
N ASP A 415 -30.78 -12.66 103.43
CA ASP A 415 -31.02 -13.56 102.29
C ASP A 415 -31.61 -12.81 101.08
N LEU A 416 -32.54 -11.88 101.30
CA LEU A 416 -33.10 -11.04 100.25
C LEU A 416 -32.06 -10.09 99.66
N ILE A 417 -31.21 -9.46 100.46
CA ILE A 417 -30.12 -8.60 99.97
C ILE A 417 -29.16 -9.42 99.12
N ALA A 418 -28.72 -10.58 99.61
CA ALA A 418 -27.78 -11.45 98.90
C ALA A 418 -28.36 -11.99 97.58
N GLU A 419 -29.68 -12.15 97.46
CA GLU A 419 -30.33 -12.50 96.19
C GLU A 419 -30.46 -11.29 95.24
N HIS A 420 -30.73 -10.09 95.74
CA HIS A 420 -30.71 -8.87 94.91
C HIS A 420 -29.29 -8.58 94.39
N GLU A 421 -28.25 -8.79 95.21
CA GLU A 421 -26.85 -8.69 94.78
C GLU A 421 -26.54 -9.68 93.63
N ARG A 422 -26.97 -10.94 93.73
CA ARG A 422 -26.82 -11.92 92.64
C ARG A 422 -27.56 -11.51 91.37
N VAL A 423 -28.77 -10.96 91.48
CA VAL A 423 -29.53 -10.47 90.32
C VAL A 423 -28.83 -9.28 89.67
N VAL A 424 -28.26 -8.36 90.45
CA VAL A 424 -27.46 -7.23 89.92
C VAL A 424 -26.18 -7.75 89.25
N ASP A 425 -25.44 -8.68 89.87
CA ASP A 425 -24.24 -9.30 89.28
C ASP A 425 -24.52 -9.99 87.94
N VAL A 426 -25.67 -10.67 87.82
CA VAL A 426 -26.09 -11.32 86.56
C VAL A 426 -26.46 -10.28 85.50
N VAL A 427 -27.27 -9.27 85.84
CA VAL A 427 -27.65 -8.20 84.90
C VAL A 427 -26.42 -7.40 84.46
N GLU A 428 -25.46 -7.14 85.35
CA GLU A 428 -24.18 -6.52 84.97
C GLU A 428 -23.38 -7.40 84.02
N GLN A 429 -23.33 -8.72 84.23
CA GLN A 429 -22.64 -9.64 83.32
C GLN A 429 -23.32 -9.74 81.95
N GLU A 430 -24.65 -9.76 81.90
CA GLU A 430 -25.43 -9.74 80.66
C GLU A 430 -25.20 -8.41 79.91
N TRP A 431 -25.29 -7.26 80.57
CA TRP A 431 -25.01 -5.95 79.96
C TRP A 431 -23.56 -5.80 79.50
N ARG A 432 -22.58 -6.35 80.24
CA ARG A 432 -21.17 -6.38 79.82
C ARG A 432 -21.01 -7.24 78.56
N GLY A 433 -21.68 -8.39 78.48
CA GLY A 433 -21.74 -9.23 77.29
C GLY A 433 -22.34 -8.52 76.08
N GLU A 434 -23.52 -7.91 76.22
CA GLU A 434 -24.17 -7.15 75.14
C GLU A 434 -23.30 -5.96 74.67
N VAL A 435 -22.63 -5.27 75.59
CA VAL A 435 -21.70 -4.17 75.26
C VAL A 435 -20.43 -4.68 74.56
N GLU A 436 -19.92 -5.86 74.91
CA GLU A 436 -18.79 -6.49 74.23
C GLU A 436 -19.16 -7.01 72.84
N GLU A 437 -20.34 -7.63 72.67
CA GLU A 437 -20.87 -8.00 71.34
C GLU A 437 -21.12 -6.76 70.45
N ALA A 438 -21.71 -5.70 71.00
CA ALA A 438 -21.91 -4.45 70.27
C ALA A 438 -20.59 -3.77 69.89
N ARG A 439 -19.55 -3.85 70.74
CA ARG A 439 -18.19 -3.38 70.40
C ARG A 439 -17.59 -4.22 69.28
N GLY A 440 -17.71 -5.55 69.34
CA GLY A 440 -17.28 -6.46 68.27
C GLY A 440 -17.93 -6.12 66.93
N GLN A 441 -19.24 -5.92 66.90
CA GLN A 441 -19.97 -5.49 65.69
C GLN A 441 -19.50 -4.12 65.18
N VAL A 442 -19.18 -3.17 66.06
CA VAL A 442 -18.62 -1.87 65.68
C VAL A 442 -17.19 -1.99 65.14
N GLU A 443 -16.38 -2.92 65.64
CA GLU A 443 -15.04 -3.21 65.12
C GLU A 443 -15.10 -3.93 63.76
N GLU A 444 -15.97 -4.94 63.59
CA GLU A 444 -16.23 -5.56 62.28
C GLU A 444 -16.70 -4.53 61.23
N LEU A 445 -17.61 -3.62 61.60
CA LEU A 445 -18.06 -2.54 60.70
C LEU A 445 -16.96 -1.53 60.39
N ARG A 446 -16.04 -1.24 61.32
CA ARG A 446 -14.85 -0.39 61.07
C ARG A 446 -13.87 -1.05 60.13
N ASP A 447 -13.58 -2.34 60.30
CA ASP A 447 -12.68 -3.09 59.43
C ASP A 447 -13.27 -3.20 58.01
N VAL A 448 -14.56 -3.50 57.88
CA VAL A 448 -15.25 -3.47 56.57
C VAL A 448 -15.23 -2.08 55.95
N LEU A 449 -15.41 -1.00 56.72
CA LEU A 449 -15.26 0.37 56.20
C LEU A 449 -13.83 0.68 55.76
N ALA A 450 -12.82 0.23 56.52
CA ALA A 450 -11.41 0.38 56.16
C ALA A 450 -11.07 -0.40 54.87
N GLU A 451 -11.55 -1.63 54.71
CA GLU A 451 -11.44 -2.40 53.47
C GLU A 451 -12.09 -1.64 52.30
N ARG A 452 -13.33 -1.16 52.44
CA ARG A 452 -14.01 -0.35 51.39
C ARG A 452 -13.29 0.95 51.09
N GLU A 453 -12.67 1.60 52.07
CA GLU A 453 -11.81 2.75 51.84
C GLU A 453 -10.56 2.38 51.03
N THR A 454 -9.91 1.24 51.31
CA THR A 454 -8.76 0.78 50.52
C THR A 454 -9.16 0.41 49.10
N GLU A 455 -10.25 -0.34 48.90
CA GLU A 455 -10.82 -0.61 47.57
C GLU A 455 -11.13 0.69 46.82
N SER A 456 -11.73 1.69 47.50
CA SER A 456 -12.04 2.98 46.87
C SER A 456 -10.79 3.78 46.49
N LYS A 457 -9.72 3.70 47.30
CA LYS A 457 -8.42 4.33 47.02
C LYS A 457 -7.73 3.63 45.84
N GLU A 458 -7.71 2.29 45.82
CA GLU A 458 -7.19 1.51 44.70
C GLU A 458 -7.99 1.76 43.41
N LEU A 459 -9.31 1.80 43.45
CA LEU A 459 -10.14 2.09 42.29
C LEU A 459 -9.88 3.51 41.74
N ARG A 460 -9.68 4.52 42.60
CA ARG A 460 -9.29 5.88 42.17
C ARG A 460 -7.91 5.89 41.52
N LEU A 461 -6.94 5.17 42.07
CA LEU A 461 -5.61 5.04 41.47
C LEU A 461 -5.69 4.37 40.09
N ASN A 462 -6.37 3.22 39.98
CA ASN A 462 -6.60 2.53 38.71
C ASN A 462 -7.33 3.42 37.68
N ILE A 463 -8.30 4.23 38.09
CA ILE A 463 -8.95 5.23 37.22
C ILE A 463 -7.93 6.27 36.75
N SER A 464 -7.15 6.87 37.66
CA SER A 464 -6.14 7.87 37.29
C SER A 464 -5.02 7.31 36.39
N GLU A 465 -4.65 6.03 36.56
CA GLU A 465 -3.72 5.34 35.67
C GLU A 465 -4.34 5.10 34.29
N LEU A 466 -5.62 4.71 34.22
CA LEU A 466 -6.32 4.56 32.95
C LEU A 466 -6.50 5.90 32.23
N GLU A 467 -6.88 6.96 32.94
CA GLU A 467 -6.98 8.33 32.43
C GLU A 467 -5.63 8.83 31.89
N ALA A 468 -4.56 8.66 32.68
CA ALA A 468 -3.20 8.95 32.24
C ALA A 468 -2.83 8.17 30.98
N ASN A 469 -3.05 6.85 30.94
CA ASN A 469 -2.81 6.02 29.75
C ASN A 469 -3.64 6.47 28.53
N THR A 470 -4.89 6.88 28.71
CA THR A 470 -5.71 7.42 27.61
C THR A 470 -5.19 8.76 27.11
N ASN A 471 -4.77 9.67 28.00
CA ASN A 471 -4.15 10.94 27.61
C ASN A 471 -2.82 10.70 26.88
N ASP A 472 -2.02 9.75 27.36
CA ASP A 472 -0.76 9.33 26.75
C ASP A 472 -0.97 8.69 25.36
N LEU A 473 -2.12 8.04 25.13
CA LEU A 473 -2.52 7.52 23.82
C LEU A 473 -3.05 8.64 22.91
N HIS A 474 -3.89 9.55 23.43
CA HIS A 474 -4.38 10.72 22.68
C HIS A 474 -3.23 11.61 22.20
N ALA A 475 -2.26 11.92 23.06
CA ALA A 475 -1.09 12.70 22.67
C ALA A 475 -0.23 11.99 21.60
N LYS A 476 -0.15 10.65 21.63
CA LYS A 476 0.53 9.87 20.58
C LYS A 476 -0.26 9.87 19.27
N PHE A 477 -1.59 9.73 19.32
CA PHE A 477 -2.44 9.83 18.13
C PHE A 477 -2.37 11.23 17.50
N GLU A 478 -2.47 12.29 18.30
CA GLU A 478 -2.35 13.67 17.85
C GLU A 478 -0.97 13.95 17.24
N ALA A 479 0.12 13.47 17.85
CA ALA A 479 1.46 13.57 17.28
C ALA A 479 1.60 12.79 15.95
N THR A 480 0.94 11.63 15.79
CA THR A 480 0.92 10.92 14.50
C THR A 480 0.04 11.58 13.45
N LEU A 481 -1.06 12.24 13.84
CA LEU A 481 -1.88 13.03 12.91
C LEU A 481 -1.09 14.24 12.41
N GLN A 482 -0.46 15.01 13.31
CA GLN A 482 0.43 16.13 12.95
C GLN A 482 1.67 15.71 12.14
N HIS A 483 2.04 14.44 12.15
CA HIS A 483 3.09 13.88 11.28
C HIS A 483 2.53 13.60 9.88
N LEU A 484 1.39 12.91 9.80
CA LEU A 484 0.72 12.59 8.53
C LEU A 484 0.20 13.85 7.81
N GLU A 485 -0.23 14.87 8.54
CA GLU A 485 -0.60 16.18 8.01
C GLU A 485 0.61 16.87 7.36
N LYS A 486 1.78 16.86 8.01
CA LYS A 486 3.01 17.41 7.43
C LYS A 486 3.54 16.59 6.26
N GLU A 487 3.47 15.26 6.34
CA GLU A 487 3.80 14.40 5.19
C GLU A 487 2.85 14.66 4.01
N ALA A 488 1.57 14.99 4.25
CA ALA A 488 0.64 15.42 3.21
C ALA A 488 0.99 16.81 2.65
N GLU A 489 1.25 17.80 3.50
CA GLU A 489 1.69 19.15 3.07
C GLU A 489 3.00 19.11 2.27
N GLU A 490 3.98 18.30 2.69
CA GLU A 490 5.24 18.09 1.96
C GLU A 490 5.00 17.39 0.62
N LYS A 491 4.07 16.42 0.54
CA LYS A 491 3.74 15.71 -0.70
C LYS A 491 2.92 16.57 -1.66
N ASP A 492 2.01 17.40 -1.18
CA ASP A 492 1.30 18.37 -2.00
C ASP A 492 2.27 19.44 -2.54
N ALA A 493 3.24 19.90 -1.74
CA ALA A 493 4.30 20.81 -2.20
C ALA A 493 5.22 20.15 -3.25
N GLU A 494 5.58 18.86 -3.10
CA GLU A 494 6.28 18.09 -4.13
C GLU A 494 5.45 17.97 -5.42
N LEU A 495 4.15 17.68 -5.30
CA LEU A 495 3.24 17.57 -6.45
C LEU A 495 3.07 18.92 -7.17
N GLU A 496 2.93 20.03 -6.45
CA GLU A 496 2.93 21.36 -7.08
C GLU A 496 4.27 21.66 -7.78
N ALA A 497 5.40 21.29 -7.18
CA ALA A 497 6.72 21.50 -7.79
C ALA A 497 6.86 20.68 -9.09
N ALA A 498 6.45 19.41 -9.07
CA ALA A 498 6.43 18.54 -10.25
C ALA A 498 5.46 19.05 -11.33
N ASN A 499 4.27 19.51 -10.96
CA ASN A 499 3.32 20.11 -11.91
C ASN A 499 3.90 21.37 -12.58
N ARG A 500 4.56 22.26 -11.82
CA ARG A 500 5.30 23.43 -12.34
C ARG A 500 6.54 23.08 -13.17
N GLU A 501 7.00 21.84 -13.16
CA GLU A 501 8.03 21.33 -14.07
C GLU A 501 7.41 20.74 -15.33
N ILE A 502 6.32 19.98 -15.18
CA ILE A 502 5.51 19.46 -16.30
C ILE A 502 4.98 20.60 -17.18
N GLU A 503 4.48 21.69 -16.60
CA GLU A 503 4.07 22.91 -17.33
C GLU A 503 5.24 23.47 -18.18
N LYS A 504 6.41 23.67 -17.58
CA LYS A 504 7.60 24.18 -18.31
C LYS A 504 8.11 23.23 -19.39
N LEU A 505 7.95 21.93 -19.19
CA LEU A 505 8.30 20.92 -20.19
C LEU A 505 7.25 20.88 -21.30
N ALA A 506 5.97 21.09 -21.01
CA ALA A 506 4.92 21.24 -22.01
C ALA A 506 5.12 22.51 -22.85
N ASP A 507 5.44 23.65 -22.23
CA ASP A 507 5.81 24.90 -22.93
C ASP A 507 7.02 24.68 -23.85
N GLN A 508 8.04 23.97 -23.38
CA GLN A 508 9.23 23.64 -24.19
C GLN A 508 8.89 22.68 -25.34
N VAL A 509 8.05 21.68 -25.12
CA VAL A 509 7.57 20.78 -26.19
C VAL A 509 6.78 21.57 -27.23
N TYR A 510 5.86 22.45 -26.81
CA TYR A 510 5.08 23.29 -27.73
C TYR A 510 5.97 24.20 -28.58
N LEU A 511 6.97 24.85 -27.99
CA LEU A 511 7.95 25.67 -28.72
C LEU A 511 8.79 24.83 -29.70
N LEU A 512 9.18 23.62 -29.33
CA LEU A 512 9.90 22.69 -30.20
C LEU A 512 9.01 22.11 -31.31
N GLU A 513 7.71 21.95 -31.07
CA GLU A 513 6.72 21.56 -32.08
C GLU A 513 6.51 22.69 -33.10
N GLU A 514 6.36 23.95 -32.65
CA GLU A 514 6.35 25.11 -33.54
C GLU A 514 7.66 25.22 -34.36
N GLU A 515 8.84 25.06 -33.75
CA GLU A 515 10.10 25.08 -34.49
C GLU A 515 10.20 23.94 -35.52
N ASN A 516 9.72 22.75 -35.17
CA ASN A 516 9.70 21.60 -36.06
C ASN A 516 8.72 21.82 -37.23
N ASP A 517 7.55 22.42 -37.00
CA ASP A 517 6.61 22.78 -38.06
C ASP A 517 7.15 23.89 -38.97
N ARG A 518 7.79 24.93 -38.42
CA ARG A 518 8.54 25.93 -39.22
C ARG A 518 9.64 25.29 -40.08
N ILE A 519 10.32 24.26 -39.56
CA ILE A 519 11.33 23.48 -40.30
C ILE A 519 10.69 22.60 -41.38
N LYS A 520 9.52 22.00 -41.13
CA LYS A 520 8.74 21.26 -42.15
C LYS A 520 8.32 22.19 -43.28
N GLU A 521 7.71 23.33 -42.98
CA GLU A 521 7.36 24.34 -43.98
C GLU A 521 8.57 24.79 -44.80
N GLY A 522 9.70 25.05 -44.15
CA GLY A 522 10.96 25.41 -44.83
C GLY A 522 11.47 24.29 -45.73
N SER A 523 11.37 23.04 -45.28
CA SER A 523 11.71 21.85 -46.07
C SER A 523 10.75 21.61 -47.23
N GLU A 524 9.48 22.01 -47.11
CA GLU A 524 8.47 21.88 -48.16
C GLU A 524 8.65 22.95 -49.23
N ARG A 525 8.80 24.22 -48.85
CA ARG A 525 9.16 25.31 -49.76
C ARG A 525 10.45 25.00 -50.52
N LEU A 526 11.49 24.51 -49.81
CA LEU A 526 12.72 24.09 -50.46
C LEU A 526 12.51 22.93 -51.45
N ARG A 527 11.63 21.96 -51.15
CA ARG A 527 11.27 20.85 -52.06
C ARG A 527 10.46 21.32 -53.27
N GLU A 528 9.62 22.34 -53.11
CA GLU A 528 8.86 22.97 -54.19
C GLU A 528 9.79 23.78 -55.13
N ASP A 529 10.68 24.60 -54.59
CA ASP A 529 11.71 25.31 -55.35
C ASP A 529 12.62 24.32 -56.12
N ASP A 530 13.07 23.26 -55.45
CA ASP A 530 13.83 22.14 -56.03
C ASP A 530 13.08 21.45 -57.19
N ALA A 531 11.76 21.28 -57.07
CA ALA A 531 10.92 20.66 -58.09
C ALA A 531 10.75 21.58 -59.29
N VAL A 532 10.49 22.88 -59.06
CA VAL A 532 10.40 23.90 -60.09
C VAL A 532 11.73 24.09 -60.82
N GLU A 533 12.88 23.99 -60.14
CA GLU A 533 14.18 24.00 -60.79
C GLU A 533 14.44 22.71 -61.61
N ARG A 534 14.03 21.53 -61.11
CA ARG A 534 14.06 20.29 -61.91
C ARG A 534 13.22 20.39 -63.17
N GLU A 535 11.98 20.87 -63.10
CA GLU A 535 11.12 21.07 -64.28
C GLU A 535 11.75 22.03 -65.29
N ARG A 536 12.37 23.13 -64.83
CA ARG A 536 13.11 24.07 -65.70
C ARG A 536 14.32 23.40 -66.37
N LEU A 537 15.08 22.59 -65.64
CA LEU A 537 16.23 21.87 -66.16
C LEU A 537 15.83 20.75 -67.13
N GLU A 538 14.73 20.04 -66.86
CA GLU A 538 14.18 19.02 -67.77
C GLU A 538 13.64 19.65 -69.06
N ALA A 539 12.92 20.78 -68.98
CA ALA A 539 12.47 21.53 -70.15
C ALA A 539 13.65 22.04 -71.00
N LEU A 540 14.70 22.54 -70.36
CA LEU A 540 15.94 22.98 -71.03
C LEU A 540 16.67 21.79 -71.67
N ALA A 541 16.77 20.66 -70.98
CA ALA A 541 17.36 19.43 -71.51
C ALA A 541 16.56 18.86 -72.69
N ALA A 542 15.23 18.92 -72.65
CA ALA A 542 14.35 18.55 -73.76
C ALA A 542 14.59 19.46 -74.98
N ALA A 543 14.63 20.77 -74.80
CA ALA A 543 14.90 21.73 -75.87
C ALA A 543 16.32 21.59 -76.46
N LEU A 544 17.33 21.24 -75.65
CA LEU A 544 18.66 20.89 -76.14
C LEU A 544 18.66 19.57 -76.90
N LYS A 545 17.93 18.55 -76.43
CA LYS A 545 17.79 17.26 -77.10
C LYS A 545 17.10 17.40 -78.46
N GLU A 546 16.07 18.25 -78.56
CA GLU A 546 15.39 18.59 -79.81
C GLU A 546 16.34 19.29 -80.81
N LYS A 547 17.14 20.26 -80.33
CA LYS A 547 18.20 20.91 -81.12
C LYS A 547 19.28 19.92 -81.57
N VAL A 548 19.66 18.96 -80.74
CA VAL A 548 20.60 17.89 -81.12
C VAL A 548 19.97 16.94 -82.15
N SER A 549 18.68 16.62 -82.07
CA SER A 549 18.02 15.83 -83.12
C SER A 549 17.88 16.58 -84.45
N THR A 550 17.55 17.88 -84.44
CA THR A 550 17.42 18.67 -85.68
C THR A 550 18.78 18.96 -86.32
N LEU A 551 19.85 19.16 -85.53
CA LEU A 551 21.22 19.20 -86.05
C LEU A 551 21.68 17.84 -86.60
N ARG A 552 21.21 16.72 -86.02
CA ARG A 552 21.49 15.37 -86.56
C ARG A 552 20.75 15.10 -87.86
N THR A 553 19.49 15.49 -88.01
CA THR A 553 18.79 15.37 -89.29
C THR A 553 19.44 16.26 -90.33
N GLN A 554 19.75 17.53 -90.02
CA GLN A 554 20.48 18.41 -90.95
C GLN A 554 21.84 17.86 -91.37
N LEU A 555 22.57 17.19 -90.48
CA LEU A 555 23.83 16.54 -90.81
C LEU A 555 23.61 15.31 -91.70
N GLN A 556 22.57 14.51 -91.45
CA GLN A 556 22.18 13.40 -92.33
C GLN A 556 21.74 13.91 -93.71
N ASP A 557 20.88 14.94 -93.78
CA ASP A 557 20.43 15.56 -95.03
C ASP A 557 21.62 16.05 -95.87
N LEU A 558 22.61 16.69 -95.22
CA LEU A 558 23.86 17.13 -95.86
C LEU A 558 24.76 15.96 -96.28
N GLN A 559 24.78 14.85 -95.53
CA GLN A 559 25.54 13.66 -95.88
C GLN A 559 24.90 12.91 -97.05
N ASP A 560 23.57 12.75 -97.06
CA ASP A 560 22.81 12.14 -98.15
C ASP A 560 22.98 12.95 -99.44
N LEU A 561 22.95 14.29 -99.36
CA LEU A 561 23.27 15.19 -100.48
C LEU A 561 24.72 15.04 -100.94
N TYR A 562 25.69 14.92 -100.03
CA TYR A 562 27.10 14.69 -100.36
C TYR A 562 27.29 13.35 -101.09
N ASP A 563 26.72 12.27 -100.56
CA ASP A 563 26.79 10.93 -101.15
C ASP A 563 26.07 10.87 -102.50
N GLN A 564 24.97 11.62 -102.68
CA GLN A 564 24.30 11.77 -103.98
C GLN A 564 25.17 12.52 -105.00
N THR A 565 25.79 13.65 -104.62
CA THR A 565 26.73 14.34 -105.53
C THR A 565 27.96 13.49 -105.86
N CYS A 566 28.42 12.64 -104.95
CA CYS A 566 29.48 11.67 -105.21
C CYS A 566 29.05 10.60 -106.23
N GLN A 567 27.81 10.11 -106.15
CA GLN A 567 27.23 9.19 -107.13
C GLN A 567 27.08 9.85 -108.51
N ASP A 568 26.60 11.09 -108.57
CA ASP A 568 26.53 11.86 -109.83
C ASP A 568 27.91 12.06 -110.46
N ILE A 569 28.93 12.41 -109.67
CA ILE A 569 30.32 12.53 -110.14
C ILE A 569 30.85 11.19 -110.68
N GLN A 570 30.53 10.06 -110.04
CA GLN A 570 30.89 8.74 -110.54
C GLN A 570 30.18 8.41 -111.86
N ALA A 571 28.88 8.68 -111.96
CA ALA A 571 28.10 8.48 -113.19
C ALA A 571 28.53 9.43 -114.34
N HIS A 572 29.03 10.62 -114.03
CA HIS A 572 29.66 11.49 -115.03
C HIS A 572 31.03 10.97 -115.49
N ARG A 573 31.83 10.39 -114.59
CA ARG A 573 33.11 9.74 -114.94
C ARG A 573 32.92 8.50 -115.80
N SER A 574 31.96 7.61 -115.48
CA SER A 574 31.73 6.41 -116.30
C SER A 574 31.32 6.77 -117.72
N ARG A 575 30.44 7.76 -117.90
CA ARG A 575 30.08 8.31 -119.22
C ARG A 575 31.26 8.93 -119.95
N GLN A 576 32.20 9.57 -119.24
CA GLN A 576 33.43 10.10 -119.83
C GLN A 576 34.38 8.97 -120.28
N GLU A 577 34.48 7.87 -119.52
CA GLU A 577 35.24 6.68 -119.92
C GLU A 577 34.60 5.96 -121.11
N GLU A 578 33.27 5.85 -121.15
CA GLU A 578 32.52 5.29 -122.30
C GLU A 578 32.75 6.11 -123.58
N LEU A 579 32.69 7.45 -123.47
CA LEU A 579 33.03 8.36 -124.57
C LEU A 579 34.50 8.26 -124.98
N ALA A 580 35.43 8.09 -124.03
CA ALA A 580 36.84 7.92 -124.32
C ALA A 580 37.10 6.62 -125.10
N ARG A 581 36.50 5.50 -124.68
CA ARG A 581 36.57 4.21 -125.40
C ARG A 581 36.02 4.34 -126.83
N HIS A 582 34.86 4.96 -127.00
CA HIS A 582 34.28 5.19 -128.33
C HIS A 582 35.18 6.07 -129.23
N VAL A 583 35.91 7.04 -128.66
CA VAL A 583 36.91 7.84 -129.39
C VAL A 583 38.15 7.01 -129.73
N GLU A 584 38.61 6.12 -128.83
CA GLU A 584 39.70 5.17 -129.12
C GLU A 584 39.31 4.20 -130.24
N ASP A 585 38.11 3.62 -130.20
CA ASP A 585 37.55 2.72 -131.22
C ASP A 585 37.52 3.41 -132.60
N LEU A 586 36.92 4.62 -132.70
CA LEU A 586 36.91 5.43 -133.93
C LEU A 586 38.32 5.77 -134.43
N VAL A 587 39.29 5.94 -133.52
CA VAL A 587 40.70 6.15 -133.87
C VAL A 587 41.38 4.86 -134.36
N THR A 588 40.90 3.67 -133.99
CA THR A 588 41.33 2.40 -134.60
C THR A 588 40.71 2.18 -135.99
N GLU A 589 39.42 2.46 -136.16
CA GLU A 589 38.75 2.39 -137.48
C GLU A 589 39.42 3.35 -138.48
N LEU A 590 39.68 4.59 -138.08
CA LEU A 590 40.41 5.58 -138.90
C LEU A 590 41.89 5.24 -139.14
N LYS A 591 42.50 4.28 -138.41
CA LYS A 591 43.80 3.72 -138.76
C LYS A 591 43.65 2.63 -139.82
N HIS A 592 42.71 1.70 -139.63
CA HIS A 592 42.44 0.63 -140.59
C HIS A 592 42.04 1.18 -141.96
N GLU A 593 41.13 2.16 -142.04
CA GLU A 593 40.83 2.78 -143.34
C GLU A 593 42.04 3.51 -143.98
N ARG A 594 43.07 3.88 -143.22
CA ARG A 594 44.31 4.49 -143.77
C ARG A 594 45.26 3.41 -144.27
N GLU A 595 45.36 2.29 -143.54
CA GLU A 595 46.11 1.10 -143.93
C GLU A 595 45.52 0.48 -145.21
N ASP A 596 44.20 0.42 -145.34
CA ASP A 596 43.50 -0.05 -146.55
C ASP A 596 43.72 0.89 -147.75
N ARG A 597 43.62 2.20 -147.55
CA ARG A 597 43.93 3.20 -148.60
C ARG A 597 45.39 3.08 -149.07
N GLN A 598 46.34 2.91 -148.15
CA GLN A 598 47.76 2.73 -148.48
C GLN A 598 48.03 1.42 -149.23
N GLN A 599 47.28 0.34 -148.96
CA GLN A 599 47.34 -0.90 -149.73
C GLN A 599 46.83 -0.69 -151.17
N MET A 600 45.67 -0.04 -151.32
CA MET A 600 45.08 0.30 -152.62
C MET A 600 46.01 1.20 -153.47
N GLU A 601 46.64 2.21 -152.85
CA GLU A 601 47.66 3.06 -153.51
C GLU A 601 48.89 2.24 -153.97
N GLN A 602 49.36 1.30 -153.15
CA GLN A 602 50.46 0.41 -153.52
C GLN A 602 50.12 -0.54 -154.67
N ASP A 603 48.89 -1.05 -154.74
CA ASP A 603 48.45 -1.93 -155.82
C ASP A 603 48.24 -1.16 -157.13
N PHE A 604 47.72 0.08 -157.08
CA PHE A 604 47.66 0.97 -158.24
C PHE A 604 49.07 1.24 -158.81
N LEU A 605 50.05 1.51 -157.92
CA LEU A 605 51.47 1.69 -158.27
C LEU A 605 52.18 0.40 -158.74
N LYS A 606 51.57 -0.78 -158.64
CA LYS A 606 52.06 -2.02 -159.29
C LYS A 606 51.50 -2.10 -160.72
N ALA A 607 50.20 -1.96 -160.88
CA ALA A 607 49.52 -1.99 -162.18
C ALA A 607 50.08 -0.94 -163.16
N GLU A 608 50.38 0.28 -162.69
CA GLU A 608 51.00 1.33 -163.50
C GLU A 608 52.38 0.91 -164.06
N LYS A 609 53.20 0.22 -163.25
CA LYS A 609 54.53 -0.28 -163.66
C LYS A 609 54.44 -1.45 -164.63
N GLU A 610 53.41 -2.29 -164.49
CA GLU A 610 53.14 -3.40 -165.41
C GLU A 610 52.75 -2.85 -166.79
N PHE A 611 51.79 -1.92 -166.85
CA PHE A 611 51.38 -1.24 -168.08
C PHE A 611 52.54 -0.50 -168.77
N ASP A 612 53.38 0.20 -168.00
CA ASP A 612 54.56 0.89 -168.53
C ASP A 612 55.63 -0.10 -169.05
N SER A 613 55.64 -1.36 -168.56
CA SER A 613 56.48 -2.43 -169.11
C SER A 613 55.95 -3.00 -170.43
N GLU A 614 54.63 -3.13 -170.58
CA GLU A 614 53.96 -3.56 -171.81
C GLU A 614 54.14 -2.51 -172.93
N LEU A 615 54.00 -1.23 -172.60
CA LEU A 615 54.23 -0.12 -173.54
C LEU A 615 55.68 -0.11 -174.06
N ARG A 616 56.65 -0.47 -173.21
CA ARG A 616 58.06 -0.67 -173.61
C ARG A 616 58.28 -1.96 -174.41
N HIS A 617 57.35 -2.92 -174.37
CA HIS A 617 57.38 -4.10 -175.23
C HIS A 617 56.83 -3.80 -176.64
N GLU A 618 55.69 -3.11 -176.73
CA GLU A 618 55.11 -2.68 -178.00
C GLU A 618 56.03 -1.72 -178.77
N ARG A 619 56.70 -0.78 -178.09
CA ARG A 619 57.71 0.09 -178.73
C ARG A 619 58.88 -0.70 -179.35
N ARG A 620 59.28 -1.83 -178.75
CA ARG A 620 60.30 -2.72 -179.32
C ARG A 620 59.77 -3.49 -180.53
N ASN A 621 58.50 -3.93 -180.49
CA ASN A 621 57.83 -4.58 -181.61
C ASN A 621 57.64 -3.64 -182.82
N LEU A 622 57.39 -2.35 -182.58
CA LEU A 622 57.33 -1.31 -183.62
C LEU A 622 58.69 -1.09 -184.29
N GLY A 623 59.77 -0.88 -183.53
CA GLY A 623 61.11 -0.68 -184.10
C GLY A 623 61.60 -1.83 -184.99
N ILE A 624 61.20 -3.08 -184.69
CA ILE A 624 61.47 -4.23 -185.57
C ILE A 624 60.73 -4.08 -186.91
N LYS A 625 59.45 -3.68 -186.90
CA LYS A 625 58.65 -3.46 -188.12
C LYS A 625 59.21 -2.29 -188.95
N GLU A 626 59.65 -1.21 -188.30
CA GLU A 626 60.29 -0.06 -188.94
C GLU A 626 61.62 -0.46 -189.62
N SER A 627 62.44 -1.30 -188.97
CA SER A 627 63.68 -1.81 -189.58
C SER A 627 63.44 -2.66 -190.84
N ALA A 628 62.35 -3.44 -190.87
CA ALA A 628 61.95 -4.23 -192.04
C ALA A 628 61.44 -3.32 -193.18
N LEU A 629 60.72 -2.24 -192.86
CA LEU A 629 60.29 -1.22 -193.82
C LEU A 629 61.50 -0.50 -194.44
N GLN A 630 62.48 -0.11 -193.63
CA GLN A 630 63.70 0.54 -194.10
C GLN A 630 64.48 -0.36 -195.08
N SER A 631 64.63 -1.66 -194.76
CA SER A 631 65.27 -2.62 -195.67
C SER A 631 64.52 -2.81 -196.99
N ALA A 632 63.21 -2.56 -197.06
CA ALA A 632 62.46 -2.58 -198.31
C ALA A 632 62.73 -1.31 -199.14
N LEU A 633 62.76 -0.14 -198.50
CA LEU A 633 63.10 1.15 -199.12
C LEU A 633 64.54 1.15 -199.67
N ASP A 634 65.50 0.60 -198.93
CA ASP A 634 66.89 0.47 -199.36
C ASP A 634 67.06 -0.44 -200.60
N ASN A 635 66.08 -1.28 -200.92
CA ASN A 635 66.07 -2.09 -202.15
C ASN A 635 65.34 -1.39 -203.31
N LEU A 636 64.39 -0.49 -203.03
CA LEU A 636 63.82 0.42 -204.02
C LEU A 636 64.90 1.38 -204.57
N ALA A 637 65.67 2.00 -203.66
CA ALA A 637 66.77 2.93 -204.01
C ALA A 637 67.86 2.29 -204.92
N LYS A 638 68.10 0.98 -204.79
CA LYS A 638 69.00 0.22 -205.67
C LYS A 638 68.47 0.05 -207.10
N THR A 639 67.15 0.16 -207.30
CA THR A 639 66.55 0.19 -208.65
C THR A 639 66.51 1.60 -209.23
N GLU A 640 66.33 2.62 -208.38
CA GLU A 640 66.31 4.03 -208.78
C GLU A 640 67.71 4.52 -209.21
N THR A 641 68.77 4.14 -208.50
CA THR A 641 70.17 4.48 -208.86
C THR A 641 70.62 3.93 -210.23
N LEU A 642 70.05 2.81 -210.71
CA LEU A 642 70.28 2.31 -212.08
C LEU A 642 69.53 3.13 -213.15
N LEU A 643 68.46 3.83 -212.78
CA LEU A 643 67.75 4.78 -213.64
C LEU A 643 68.48 6.12 -213.69
N GLU A 644 69.06 6.57 -212.57
CA GLU A 644 69.83 7.82 -212.47
C GLU A 644 71.08 7.81 -213.35
N GLN A 645 71.78 6.67 -213.48
CA GLN A 645 72.91 6.49 -214.41
C GLN A 645 72.53 6.61 -215.90
N ARG A 646 71.24 6.69 -216.24
CA ARG A 646 70.76 7.03 -217.60
C ARG A 646 70.24 8.46 -217.71
N GLN A 647 70.19 9.21 -216.62
CA GLN A 647 69.83 10.63 -216.58
C GLN A 647 71.04 11.56 -216.35
N SER A 648 72.13 11.06 -215.75
CA SER A 648 73.40 11.79 -215.57
C SER A 648 73.93 12.37 -216.88
N ASP A 649 73.98 11.53 -217.91
CA ASP A 649 74.64 11.80 -219.18
C ASP A 649 73.87 12.84 -220.03
N LEU A 650 72.60 13.06 -219.71
CA LEU A 650 71.77 14.13 -220.30
C LEU A 650 71.87 15.46 -219.55
N ARG A 651 72.17 15.45 -218.23
CA ARG A 651 72.30 16.67 -217.42
C ARG A 651 73.66 17.36 -217.59
N ALA A 652 74.70 16.64 -218.01
CA ALA A 652 76.05 17.19 -218.22
C ALA A 652 76.16 18.28 -219.32
N LEU A 653 75.09 18.50 -220.11
CA LEU A 653 74.98 19.60 -221.07
C LEU A 653 74.22 20.83 -220.54
N GLN A 654 73.82 20.83 -219.27
CA GLN A 654 73.19 21.98 -218.60
C GLN A 654 74.04 22.43 -217.40
N ASP A 655 73.95 23.72 -217.09
CA ASP A 655 74.53 24.39 -215.91
C ASP A 655 76.06 24.33 -215.72
N ALA A 656 76.79 24.21 -216.84
CA ALA A 656 78.07 24.90 -217.03
C ALA A 656 77.89 26.45 -217.08
N LEU A 657 77.08 26.99 -216.17
CA LEU A 657 76.56 28.37 -216.17
C LEU A 657 76.37 28.96 -214.75
N LYS A 658 76.73 28.21 -213.70
CA LYS A 658 76.86 28.72 -212.31
C LYS A 658 78.22 28.40 -211.69
N THR A 659 79.24 28.42 -212.56
CA THR A 659 80.57 28.91 -212.18
C THR A 659 80.49 30.39 -211.79
N HIS A 660 81.44 30.83 -210.95
CA HIS A 660 81.58 32.18 -210.37
C HIS A 660 80.61 32.57 -209.24
N GLU A 661 81.11 33.48 -208.38
CA GLU A 661 80.46 34.05 -207.19
C GLU A 661 80.19 33.03 -206.05
N GLU A 662 81.19 32.26 -205.58
CA GLU A 662 82.32 32.67 -204.71
C GLU A 662 81.85 33.15 -203.32
N GLU A 663 82.02 32.40 -202.22
CA GLU A 663 83.25 32.04 -201.47
C GLU A 663 83.88 33.15 -200.61
N SER A 664 84.45 32.74 -199.44
CA SER A 664 85.38 33.51 -198.55
C SER A 664 84.75 34.44 -197.46
N LYS A 665 84.64 34.06 -196.17
CA LYS A 665 85.65 34.11 -195.04
C LYS A 665 85.81 35.55 -194.43
N LYS A 666 86.04 35.84 -193.11
CA LYS A 666 86.28 35.08 -191.84
C LYS A 666 86.23 35.97 -190.54
N LEU A 667 85.77 35.40 -189.40
CA LEU A 667 86.18 35.44 -187.94
C LEU A 667 87.07 36.54 -187.26
N GLY A 668 86.84 36.83 -185.94
CA GLY A 668 87.96 37.01 -184.92
C GLY A 668 87.88 37.98 -183.69
N ASP A 669 87.41 37.52 -182.51
CA ASP A 669 87.80 37.70 -181.06
C ASP A 669 88.26 39.01 -180.30
N SER A 670 87.65 39.30 -179.11
CA SER A 670 88.28 39.30 -177.72
C SER A 670 87.88 40.37 -176.62
N HIS A 671 87.68 39.87 -175.38
CA HIS A 671 87.44 40.36 -173.97
C HIS A 671 87.47 41.84 -173.43
N THR A 672 86.57 42.17 -172.45
CA THR A 672 86.82 42.34 -170.97
C THR A 672 85.74 43.17 -170.19
N THR A 673 85.25 42.72 -169.00
CA THR A 673 84.70 43.61 -167.91
C THR A 673 84.33 42.98 -166.53
N ALA A 674 83.94 41.70 -166.44
CA ALA A 674 83.01 41.24 -165.38
C ALA A 674 83.54 40.89 -163.96
N LYS A 675 84.80 41.15 -163.58
CA LYS A 675 85.42 40.52 -162.38
C LYS A 675 85.26 41.27 -161.04
N PHE A 676 84.96 42.56 -161.03
CA PHE A 676 85.13 43.40 -159.82
C PHE A 676 83.92 43.41 -158.85
N SER A 677 82.72 43.04 -159.31
CA SER A 677 81.49 43.11 -158.50
C SER A 677 81.43 42.05 -157.39
N LEU A 678 81.74 40.79 -157.72
CA LEU A 678 81.61 39.63 -156.82
C LEU A 678 82.52 39.70 -155.58
N GLN A 679 83.58 40.53 -155.60
CA GLN A 679 84.51 40.64 -154.49
C GLN A 679 83.92 41.37 -153.27
N LEU A 680 83.02 42.34 -153.47
CA LEU A 680 82.44 43.13 -152.37
C LEU A 680 81.41 42.33 -151.54
N GLU A 681 80.67 41.42 -152.17
CA GLU A 681 79.63 40.63 -151.49
C GLU A 681 80.23 39.63 -150.49
N VAL A 682 81.36 39.02 -150.85
CA VAL A 682 82.10 38.08 -150.00
C VAL A 682 82.54 38.73 -148.68
N ASP A 683 83.01 39.98 -148.72
CA ASP A 683 83.47 40.69 -147.51
C ASP A 683 82.31 41.30 -146.70
N ARG A 684 81.10 41.39 -147.26
CA ARG A 684 79.88 41.67 -146.47
C ARG A 684 79.52 40.46 -145.60
N LEU A 685 79.35 39.29 -146.22
CA LEU A 685 78.89 38.07 -145.55
C LEU A 685 79.78 37.65 -144.36
N LYS A 686 81.10 37.86 -144.45
CA LYS A 686 82.03 37.61 -143.33
C LYS A 686 81.71 38.41 -142.06
N ARG A 687 81.26 39.66 -142.18
CA ARG A 687 80.90 40.51 -141.02
C ARG A 687 79.58 40.06 -140.41
N ASP A 688 78.63 39.68 -141.26
CA ASP A 688 77.32 39.19 -140.84
C ASP A 688 77.43 37.86 -140.06
N ILE A 689 78.38 36.98 -140.42
CA ILE A 689 78.71 35.76 -139.67
C ILE A 689 79.28 36.06 -138.27
N GLN A 690 80.30 36.93 -138.17
CA GLN A 690 80.92 37.27 -136.86
C GLN A 690 79.88 37.84 -135.88
N ASN A 691 78.96 38.69 -136.35
CA ASN A 691 77.88 39.25 -135.53
C ASN A 691 76.93 38.17 -134.98
N LEU A 692 76.72 37.07 -135.70
CA LEU A 692 75.88 35.95 -135.26
C LEU A 692 76.59 35.07 -134.22
N GLU A 693 77.91 34.87 -134.34
CA GLU A 693 78.73 34.16 -133.34
C GLU A 693 78.83 34.95 -132.03
N ASP A 694 79.00 36.27 -132.13
CA ASP A 694 78.96 37.22 -131.00
C ASP A 694 77.57 37.29 -130.33
N ALA A 695 76.49 37.02 -131.05
CA ALA A 695 75.14 36.93 -130.48
C ALA A 695 74.90 35.55 -129.82
N LEU A 696 75.35 34.47 -130.45
CA LEU A 696 75.18 33.10 -129.98
C LEU A 696 76.01 32.80 -128.71
N SER A 697 77.19 33.40 -128.58
CA SER A 697 77.99 33.35 -127.35
C SER A 697 77.29 34.07 -126.18
N ARG A 698 76.71 35.25 -126.39
CA ARG A 698 75.89 35.96 -125.38
C ARG A 698 74.66 35.14 -124.98
N ALA A 699 73.93 34.59 -125.95
CA ALA A 699 72.77 33.74 -125.67
C ALA A 699 73.12 32.50 -124.81
N ARG A 700 74.29 31.89 -125.04
CA ARG A 700 74.80 30.79 -124.20
C ARG A 700 75.16 31.26 -122.79
N GLN A 701 75.77 32.43 -122.63
CA GLN A 701 76.08 33.01 -121.32
C GLN A 701 74.79 33.37 -120.55
N ASP A 702 73.80 33.93 -121.22
CA ASP A 702 72.48 34.23 -120.65
C ASP A 702 71.77 32.95 -120.20
N ILE A 703 71.78 31.88 -121.00
CA ILE A 703 71.24 30.57 -120.62
C ILE A 703 71.98 30.01 -119.40
N ALA A 704 73.31 30.00 -119.39
CA ALA A 704 74.10 29.52 -118.25
C ALA A 704 73.80 30.31 -116.96
N SER A 705 73.63 31.64 -117.07
CA SER A 705 73.22 32.48 -115.93
C SER A 705 71.80 32.15 -115.46
N ARG A 706 70.86 31.86 -116.37
CA ARG A 706 69.49 31.47 -116.03
C ARG A 706 69.45 30.10 -115.38
N GLU A 707 70.23 29.13 -115.85
CA GLU A 707 70.34 27.81 -115.21
C GLU A 707 70.99 27.87 -113.82
N GLY A 708 71.97 28.75 -113.61
CA GLY A 708 72.50 29.01 -112.26
C GLY A 708 71.41 29.55 -111.35
N ASN A 709 70.71 30.59 -111.80
CA ASN A 709 69.58 31.19 -111.09
C ASN A 709 68.37 30.24 -110.89
N THR A 710 68.19 29.18 -111.70
CA THR A 710 67.18 28.14 -111.39
C THR A 710 67.70 27.16 -110.35
N ARG A 711 68.92 26.64 -110.51
CA ARG A 711 69.54 25.73 -109.51
C ARG A 711 69.59 26.34 -108.11
N GLU A 712 69.89 27.64 -107.99
CA GLU A 712 69.86 28.38 -106.72
C GLU A 712 68.44 28.48 -106.13
N ARG A 713 67.41 28.65 -106.97
CA ARG A 713 66.00 28.62 -106.53
C ARG A 713 65.56 27.23 -106.12
N ASP A 714 65.96 26.20 -106.86
CA ASP A 714 65.62 24.80 -106.56
C ASP A 714 66.23 24.39 -105.22
N VAL A 715 67.50 24.74 -104.96
CA VAL A 715 68.15 24.55 -103.66
C VAL A 715 67.48 25.36 -102.54
N ALA A 716 67.04 26.59 -102.81
CA ALA A 716 66.27 27.38 -101.84
C ALA A 716 64.90 26.76 -101.54
N ILE A 717 64.22 26.22 -102.56
CA ILE A 717 62.94 25.52 -102.43
C ILE A 717 63.09 24.22 -101.61
N ASP A 718 64.14 23.43 -101.85
CA ASP A 718 64.41 22.22 -101.06
C ASP A 718 64.78 22.53 -99.60
N ASN A 719 65.55 23.60 -99.36
CA ASN A 719 65.82 24.08 -98.01
C ASN A 719 64.52 24.52 -97.31
N LEU A 720 63.65 25.27 -97.99
CA LEU A 720 62.34 25.66 -97.45
C LEU A 720 61.41 24.46 -97.23
N HIS A 721 61.42 23.46 -98.11
CA HIS A 721 60.65 22.22 -97.90
C HIS A 721 61.16 21.43 -96.69
N ASN A 722 62.48 21.39 -96.47
CA ASN A 722 63.06 20.76 -95.29
C ASN A 722 62.73 21.54 -94.01
N GLU A 723 62.83 22.87 -94.03
CA GLU A 723 62.43 23.72 -92.92
C GLU A 723 60.93 23.59 -92.60
N VAL A 724 60.05 23.49 -93.62
CA VAL A 724 58.62 23.22 -93.44
C VAL A 724 58.37 21.83 -92.83
N ARG A 725 59.12 20.78 -93.22
CA ARG A 725 59.04 19.44 -92.60
C ARG A 725 59.50 19.48 -91.13
N ASP A 726 60.59 20.18 -90.85
CA ASP A 726 61.12 20.38 -89.50
C ASP A 726 60.16 21.18 -88.61
N LEU A 727 59.57 22.26 -89.12
CA LEU A 727 58.56 23.04 -88.41
C LEU A 727 57.27 22.25 -88.20
N THR A 728 56.84 21.44 -89.18
CA THR A 728 55.64 20.58 -89.07
C THR A 728 55.85 19.47 -88.04
N THR A 729 57.01 18.82 -88.02
CA THR A 729 57.32 17.78 -87.01
C THR A 729 57.53 18.39 -85.62
N ARG A 730 58.18 19.55 -85.49
CA ARG A 730 58.26 20.29 -84.22
C ARG A 730 56.87 20.70 -83.71
N LEU A 731 55.99 21.18 -84.60
CA LEU A 731 54.61 21.53 -84.25
C LEU A 731 53.81 20.29 -83.82
N GLY A 732 53.91 19.17 -84.54
CA GLY A 732 53.27 17.90 -84.18
C GLY A 732 53.75 17.36 -82.83
N ASN A 733 55.05 17.44 -82.55
CA ASN A 733 55.62 17.09 -81.25
C ASN A 733 55.13 18.03 -80.14
N GLN A 734 54.97 19.33 -80.42
CA GLN A 734 54.42 20.30 -79.47
C GLN A 734 52.92 20.12 -79.22
N THR A 735 52.12 19.76 -80.23
CA THR A 735 50.69 19.48 -80.02
C THR A 735 50.47 18.18 -79.27
N GLN A 736 51.22 17.11 -79.57
CA GLN A 736 51.21 15.88 -78.77
C GLN A 736 51.69 16.12 -77.33
N ALA A 737 52.76 16.91 -77.13
CA ALA A 737 53.21 17.28 -75.79
C ALA A 737 52.15 18.11 -75.02
N ARG A 738 51.45 19.03 -75.69
CA ARG A 738 50.32 19.77 -75.08
C ARG A 738 49.14 18.88 -74.74
N LEU A 739 48.79 17.91 -75.59
CA LEU A 739 47.71 16.96 -75.33
C LEU A 739 48.04 16.08 -74.12
N HIS A 740 49.22 15.46 -74.10
CA HIS A 740 49.70 14.65 -72.97
C HIS A 740 49.88 15.45 -71.67
N LEU A 741 50.19 16.76 -71.76
CA LEU A 741 50.16 17.66 -70.60
C LEU A 741 48.73 18.02 -70.16
N SER A 742 47.77 18.12 -71.08
CA SER A 742 46.34 18.27 -70.75
C SER A 742 45.81 17.00 -70.08
N GLU A 743 46.00 15.83 -70.68
CA GLU A 743 45.61 14.54 -70.11
C GLU A 743 46.18 14.34 -68.70
N LYS A 744 47.43 14.75 -68.46
CA LYS A 744 48.03 14.76 -67.11
C LYS A 744 47.43 15.81 -66.18
N LEU A 745 47.11 17.00 -66.68
CA LEU A 745 46.40 18.01 -65.91
C LEU A 745 44.99 17.53 -65.53
N ASP A 746 44.26 16.94 -66.46
CA ASP A 746 42.91 16.40 -66.26
C ASP A 746 42.92 15.18 -65.32
N ALA A 747 43.93 14.31 -65.43
CA ALA A 747 44.17 13.20 -64.49
C ALA A 747 44.55 13.70 -63.08
N THR A 748 45.37 14.74 -62.95
CA THR A 748 45.69 15.33 -61.63
C THR A 748 44.53 16.11 -61.05
N GLN A 749 43.72 16.81 -61.85
CA GLN A 749 42.49 17.48 -61.40
C GLN A 749 41.41 16.49 -60.97
N THR A 750 41.23 15.37 -61.67
CA THR A 750 40.29 14.32 -61.25
C THR A 750 40.78 13.62 -59.99
N SER A 751 42.07 13.28 -59.90
CA SER A 751 42.70 12.74 -58.68
C SER A 751 42.65 13.72 -57.49
N LEU A 752 42.72 15.03 -57.74
CA LEU A 752 42.55 16.06 -56.71
C LEU A 752 41.10 16.10 -56.22
N LYS A 753 40.13 16.14 -57.14
CA LYS A 753 38.69 16.12 -56.80
C LYS A 753 38.29 14.87 -56.00
N THR A 754 38.82 13.70 -56.34
CA THR A 754 38.58 12.49 -55.53
C THR A 754 39.21 12.62 -54.14
N ALA A 755 40.44 13.13 -54.03
CA ALA A 755 41.09 13.36 -52.74
C ALA A 755 40.38 14.44 -51.89
N GLU A 756 39.78 15.46 -52.51
CA GLU A 756 38.95 16.48 -51.85
C GLU A 756 37.65 15.89 -51.31
N VAL A 757 36.99 15.00 -52.08
CA VAL A 757 35.80 14.25 -51.63
C VAL A 757 36.16 13.28 -50.50
N ASP A 758 37.26 12.53 -50.62
CA ASP A 758 37.74 11.63 -49.56
C ASP A 758 38.09 12.42 -48.28
N LEU A 759 38.75 13.57 -48.40
CA LEU A 759 39.01 14.48 -47.29
C LEU A 759 37.71 15.02 -46.65
N ALA A 760 36.70 15.34 -47.45
CA ALA A 760 35.40 15.78 -46.96
C ALA A 760 34.66 14.67 -46.20
N THR A 761 34.65 13.43 -46.72
CA THR A 761 34.05 12.29 -46.00
C THR A 761 34.84 11.92 -44.74
N ALA A 762 36.16 12.03 -44.76
CA ALA A 762 37.00 11.85 -43.57
C ALA A 762 36.70 12.91 -42.51
N ARG A 763 36.58 14.19 -42.88
CA ARG A 763 36.15 15.27 -41.96
C ARG A 763 34.75 15.02 -41.40
N ALA A 764 33.79 14.61 -42.23
CA ALA A 764 32.45 14.28 -41.76
C ALA A 764 32.46 13.15 -40.73
N ARG A 765 33.25 12.08 -40.96
CA ARG A 765 33.45 10.97 -40.00
C ARG A 765 34.15 11.42 -38.71
N VAL A 766 35.14 12.32 -38.79
CA VAL A 766 35.80 12.90 -37.60
C VAL A 766 34.78 13.68 -36.78
N ASN A 767 34.03 14.60 -37.39
CA ASN A 767 32.99 15.36 -36.71
C ASN A 767 31.92 14.44 -36.07
N GLU A 768 31.53 13.36 -36.75
CA GLU A 768 30.59 12.37 -36.20
C GLU A 768 31.17 11.62 -35.00
N LEU A 769 32.45 11.21 -35.06
CA LEU A 769 33.15 10.55 -33.94
C LEU A 769 33.37 11.50 -32.76
N GLU A 770 33.67 12.78 -33.00
CA GLU A 770 33.77 13.81 -31.97
C GLU A 770 32.41 14.10 -31.32
N ALA A 771 31.33 14.15 -32.11
CA ALA A 771 29.97 14.31 -31.59
C ALA A 771 29.52 13.09 -30.76
N ARG A 772 29.84 11.88 -31.21
CA ARG A 772 29.63 10.62 -30.46
C ARG A 772 30.43 10.64 -29.15
N LEU A 773 31.73 10.94 -29.20
CA LEU A 773 32.60 11.04 -28.03
C LEU A 773 32.12 12.10 -27.03
N SER A 774 31.67 13.26 -27.51
CA SER A 774 31.08 14.32 -26.66
C SER A 774 29.79 13.86 -25.98
N LYS A 775 28.93 13.12 -26.69
CA LYS A 775 27.71 12.51 -26.14
C LYS A 775 28.04 11.44 -25.10
N ASP A 776 29.01 10.57 -25.38
CA ASP A 776 29.43 9.49 -24.49
C ASP A 776 30.12 10.03 -23.23
N GLN A 777 30.94 11.09 -23.35
CA GLN A 777 31.51 11.81 -22.21
C GLN A 777 30.44 12.45 -21.33
N LYS A 778 29.43 13.12 -21.92
CA LYS A 778 28.27 13.65 -21.17
C LYS A 778 27.48 12.53 -20.49
N SER A 779 27.25 11.40 -21.18
CA SER A 779 26.56 10.25 -20.59
C SER A 779 27.35 9.62 -19.45
N LEU A 780 28.67 9.56 -19.56
CA LEU A 780 29.57 9.06 -18.52
C LEU A 780 29.55 9.98 -17.30
N LEU A 781 29.67 11.30 -17.50
CA LEU A 781 29.59 12.29 -16.41
C LEU A 781 28.23 12.28 -15.70
N ASN A 782 27.14 12.15 -16.45
CA ASN A 782 25.79 12.01 -15.88
C ASN A 782 25.68 10.72 -15.05
N ALA A 783 26.18 9.59 -15.55
CA ALA A 783 26.19 8.33 -14.81
C ALA A 783 27.11 8.40 -13.57
N GLU A 784 28.28 9.02 -13.67
CA GLU A 784 29.22 9.22 -12.54
C GLU A 784 28.62 10.13 -11.46
N THR A 785 27.82 11.13 -11.87
CA THR A 785 27.04 11.99 -10.96
C THR A 785 25.94 11.18 -10.28
N GLN A 786 25.09 10.49 -11.04
CA GLN A 786 24.06 9.58 -10.48
C GLN A 786 24.64 8.52 -9.52
N TYR A 787 25.82 7.97 -9.80
CA TYR A 787 26.48 7.04 -8.88
C TYR A 787 27.04 7.72 -7.63
N ARG A 788 27.50 8.98 -7.70
CA ARG A 788 27.83 9.77 -6.50
C ARG A 788 26.58 10.05 -5.68
N ASP A 789 25.48 10.46 -6.30
CA ASP A 789 24.24 10.80 -5.64
C ASP A 789 23.69 9.56 -4.92
N GLN A 790 23.54 8.43 -5.61
CA GLN A 790 23.18 7.14 -5.01
C GLN A 790 24.13 6.69 -3.89
N LEU A 791 25.43 7.00 -3.98
CA LEU A 791 26.38 6.74 -2.89
C LEU A 791 26.12 7.66 -1.69
N THR A 792 25.79 8.93 -1.89
CA THR A 792 25.44 9.85 -0.79
C THR A 792 24.10 9.48 -0.14
N GLU A 793 23.08 9.12 -0.92
CA GLU A 793 21.79 8.61 -0.44
C GLU A 793 21.98 7.35 0.40
N ARG A 794 22.65 6.32 -0.14
CA ARG A 794 22.91 5.05 0.57
C ARG A 794 23.69 5.27 1.85
N ASN A 795 24.74 6.10 1.82
CA ASN A 795 25.52 6.42 3.01
C ASN A 795 24.74 7.24 4.04
N THR A 796 23.80 8.08 3.61
CA THR A 796 22.91 8.83 4.49
C THR A 796 21.87 7.91 5.13
N LEU A 797 21.21 7.05 4.36
CA LEU A 797 20.29 6.01 4.86
C LEU A 797 20.98 5.08 5.86
N LEU A 798 22.20 4.64 5.56
CA LEU A 798 23.01 3.81 6.47
C LEU A 798 23.33 4.56 7.77
N LEU A 799 23.72 5.84 7.71
CA LEU A 799 23.95 6.65 8.90
C LEU A 799 22.68 6.83 9.73
N THR A 800 21.54 7.09 9.09
CA THR A 800 20.23 7.21 9.73
C THR A 800 19.81 5.89 10.41
N ILE A 801 19.97 4.75 9.75
CA ILE A 801 19.72 3.42 10.33
C ILE A 801 20.63 3.17 11.54
N TYR A 802 21.93 3.51 11.46
CA TYR A 802 22.86 3.40 12.58
C TYR A 802 22.47 4.30 13.76
N GLN A 803 22.05 5.54 13.50
CA GLN A 803 21.53 6.44 14.54
C GLN A 803 20.24 5.92 15.19
N TYR A 804 19.32 5.34 14.42
CA TYR A 804 18.14 4.69 14.98
C TYR A 804 18.49 3.46 15.82
N MET A 805 19.48 2.66 15.40
CA MET A 805 19.98 1.55 16.20
C MET A 805 20.62 2.02 17.51
N ASP A 806 21.42 3.08 17.50
CA ASP A 806 22.02 3.64 18.73
C ASP A 806 20.98 4.18 19.71
N LYS A 807 19.90 4.81 19.20
CA LYS A 807 18.72 5.21 19.99
C LYS A 807 18.00 3.99 20.60
N ILE A 808 17.69 2.97 19.81
CA ILE A 808 17.00 1.74 20.26
C ILE A 808 17.83 1.00 21.33
N LEU A 809 19.15 1.01 21.18
CA LEU A 809 20.09 0.41 22.13
C LEU A 809 20.39 1.30 23.35
N GLY A 810 19.84 2.51 23.42
CA GLY A 810 20.01 3.44 24.54
C GLY A 810 21.44 3.97 24.73
N VAL A 811 22.29 3.86 23.70
CA VAL A 811 23.75 4.10 23.81
C VAL A 811 24.06 5.57 24.09
N ASP A 812 23.15 6.48 23.71
CA ASP A 812 23.17 7.92 24.01
C ASP A 812 23.44 8.25 25.49
N LYS A 813 23.14 7.33 26.42
CA LYS A 813 23.36 7.51 27.87
C LYS A 813 24.68 6.92 28.40
N THR A 814 25.50 6.29 27.55
CA THR A 814 26.81 5.76 27.95
C THR A 814 27.95 6.72 27.56
N PRO A 815 28.82 7.14 28.50
CA PRO A 815 29.89 8.09 28.18
C PRO A 815 30.92 7.45 27.24
N LYS A 816 31.13 8.08 26.08
CA LYS A 816 32.03 7.61 25.00
C LYS A 816 33.48 7.48 25.48
N LYS A 817 33.89 6.28 25.90
CA LYS A 817 35.24 5.98 26.38
C LYS A 817 36.26 5.91 25.22
N GLY A 818 36.79 7.08 24.86
CA GLY A 818 38.11 7.23 24.24
C GLY A 818 38.18 7.15 22.71
N ASN A 819 38.32 8.32 22.08
CA ASN A 819 38.91 8.61 20.76
C ASN A 819 38.54 7.80 19.50
N GLN A 820 37.68 6.78 19.57
CA GLN A 820 36.99 6.26 18.38
C GLN A 820 35.94 7.28 17.95
N ALA A 821 36.35 8.22 17.11
CA ALA A 821 35.42 9.07 16.37
C ALA A 821 34.49 8.17 15.55
N GLU A 822 33.18 8.41 15.61
CA GLU A 822 32.18 7.63 14.89
C GLU A 822 32.44 7.70 13.39
N THR A 823 32.99 6.62 12.84
CA THR A 823 33.38 6.52 11.43
C THR A 823 32.13 6.56 10.57
N LYS A 824 31.79 7.75 10.07
CA LYS A 824 30.64 7.93 9.17
C LYS A 824 30.85 7.09 7.90
N PRO A 825 29.80 6.55 7.27
CA PRO A 825 29.92 5.70 6.08
C PRO A 825 30.80 6.29 4.97
N PHE A 826 30.72 7.62 4.78
CA PHE A 826 31.51 8.39 3.82
C PHE A 826 33.04 8.42 4.07
N THR A 827 33.52 7.95 5.24
CA THR A 827 34.92 8.13 5.68
C THR A 827 35.69 6.81 5.80
N ASN A 828 35.07 5.78 6.38
CA ASN A 828 35.63 4.42 6.39
C ASN A 828 34.48 3.40 6.55
N PHE A 829 34.07 2.80 5.42
CA PHE A 829 32.93 1.89 5.40
C PHE A 829 33.18 0.59 6.17
N SER A 830 34.41 0.06 6.26
CA SER A 830 34.66 -1.21 6.97
C SER A 830 34.45 -1.05 8.48
N VAL A 831 35.04 -0.01 9.07
CA VAL A 831 34.87 0.29 10.51
C VAL A 831 33.42 0.67 10.82
N PHE A 832 32.74 1.38 9.91
CA PHE A 832 31.29 1.60 10.03
C PHE A 832 30.49 0.29 10.03
N HIS A 833 30.80 -0.62 9.10
CA HIS A 833 30.14 -1.93 8.96
C HIS A 833 30.35 -2.81 10.20
N ASP A 834 31.57 -2.89 10.74
CA ASP A 834 31.87 -3.61 11.98
C ASP A 834 31.13 -3.02 13.20
N ASN A 835 31.00 -1.70 13.25
CA ASN A 835 30.18 -1.02 14.27
C ASN A 835 28.69 -1.37 14.12
N VAL A 836 28.12 -1.30 12.91
CA VAL A 836 26.73 -1.73 12.63
C VAL A 836 26.51 -3.18 13.05
N ILE A 837 27.41 -4.10 12.68
CA ILE A 837 27.35 -5.52 13.08
C ILE A 837 27.36 -5.68 14.61
N THR A 838 28.20 -4.90 15.30
CA THR A 838 28.30 -4.95 16.77
C THR A 838 27.01 -4.47 17.43
N ARG A 839 26.39 -3.40 16.91
CA ARG A 839 25.06 -2.94 17.34
C ARG A 839 23.95 -3.95 17.03
N LEU A 840 23.93 -4.56 15.84
CA LEU A 840 22.96 -5.60 15.47
C LEU A 840 23.04 -6.82 16.39
N LYS A 841 24.24 -7.24 16.80
CA LYS A 841 24.44 -8.31 17.79
C LYS A 841 23.85 -7.94 19.15
N ALA A 842 24.06 -6.71 19.62
CA ALA A 842 23.44 -6.23 20.86
C ALA A 842 21.90 -6.18 20.77
N LEU A 843 21.35 -5.74 19.63
CA LEU A 843 19.90 -5.68 19.40
C LEU A 843 19.29 -7.09 19.38
N SER A 844 19.95 -8.04 18.71
CA SER A 844 19.54 -9.45 18.69
C SER A 844 19.60 -10.07 20.09
N GLN A 845 20.57 -9.73 20.92
CA GLN A 845 20.61 -10.18 22.32
C GLN A 845 19.44 -9.61 23.14
N ILE A 846 19.14 -8.31 23.01
CA ILE A 846 17.98 -7.69 23.67
C ILE A 846 16.66 -8.35 23.22
N GLN A 847 16.52 -8.70 21.94
CA GLN A 847 15.37 -9.45 21.44
C GLN A 847 15.27 -10.84 22.10
N LEU A 848 16.36 -11.60 22.19
CA LEU A 848 16.38 -12.91 22.85
C LEU A 848 16.03 -12.80 24.34
N ASP A 849 16.53 -11.79 25.04
CA ASP A 849 16.22 -11.52 26.44
C ASP A 849 14.80 -10.98 26.66
N PHE A 850 14.20 -10.36 25.64
CA PHE A 850 12.78 -10.01 25.63
C PHE A 850 11.90 -11.25 25.41
N ASP A 851 12.15 -12.04 24.37
CA ASP A 851 11.46 -13.31 24.09
C ASP A 851 11.49 -14.27 25.29
N LYS A 852 12.63 -14.31 26.02
CA LYS A 852 12.77 -15.08 27.26
C LYS A 852 11.87 -14.51 28.37
N ARG A 853 11.89 -13.20 28.60
CA ARG A 853 11.04 -12.54 29.62
C ARG A 853 9.56 -12.65 29.31
N VAL A 854 9.16 -12.58 28.04
CA VAL A 854 7.78 -12.83 27.60
C VAL A 854 7.37 -14.26 27.93
N LYS A 855 8.15 -15.28 27.56
CA LYS A 855 7.85 -16.69 27.90
C LYS A 855 7.82 -16.95 29.41
N GLU A 856 8.71 -16.32 30.17
CA GLU A 856 8.70 -16.36 31.64
C GLU A 856 7.48 -15.65 32.26
N ALA A 857 6.89 -14.66 31.59
CA ALA A 857 5.65 -14.02 32.02
C ALA A 857 4.43 -14.88 31.61
N GLU A 858 4.39 -15.38 30.37
CA GLU A 858 3.36 -16.28 29.85
C GLU A 858 3.22 -17.53 30.72
N THR A 859 4.32 -18.17 31.12
CA THR A 859 4.31 -19.32 32.03
C THR A 859 3.75 -18.95 33.41
N LYS A 860 4.23 -17.87 34.04
CA LYS A 860 3.70 -17.37 35.33
C LYS A 860 2.21 -17.02 35.27
N PHE A 861 1.73 -16.43 34.17
CA PHE A 861 0.31 -16.14 33.98
C PHE A 861 -0.52 -17.39 33.66
N ALA A 862 0.02 -18.35 32.90
CA ALA A 862 -0.62 -19.65 32.68
C ALA A 862 -0.74 -20.43 33.99
N GLU A 863 0.32 -20.48 34.81
CA GLU A 863 0.31 -21.07 36.15
C GLU A 863 -0.77 -20.43 37.04
N LYS A 864 -0.77 -19.09 37.17
CA LYS A 864 -1.82 -18.35 37.90
C LYS A 864 -3.23 -18.65 37.38
N LEU A 865 -3.42 -18.74 36.06
CA LEU A 865 -4.69 -19.11 35.44
C LEU A 865 -5.09 -20.57 35.73
N THR A 866 -4.15 -21.51 35.78
CA THR A 866 -4.46 -22.89 36.19
C THR A 866 -4.81 -22.96 37.68
N GLU A 867 -4.16 -22.17 38.53
CA GLU A 867 -4.43 -22.15 39.96
C GLU A 867 -5.79 -21.51 40.27
N MET A 868 -6.11 -20.36 39.68
CA MET A 868 -7.45 -19.78 39.77
C MET A 868 -8.52 -20.76 39.25
N ARG A 869 -8.26 -21.56 38.21
CA ARG A 869 -9.18 -22.61 37.75
C ARG A 869 -9.38 -23.72 38.79
N LYS A 870 -8.33 -24.18 39.48
CA LYS A 870 -8.44 -25.16 40.59
C LYS A 870 -9.24 -24.59 41.76
N GLN A 871 -9.00 -23.33 42.12
CA GLN A 871 -9.74 -22.63 43.18
C GLN A 871 -11.22 -22.49 42.83
N LEU A 872 -11.54 -22.12 41.59
CA LEU A 872 -12.92 -22.00 41.10
C LEU A 872 -13.63 -23.36 41.05
N ASP A 873 -12.97 -24.42 40.57
CA ASP A 873 -13.45 -25.81 40.59
C ASP A 873 -13.63 -26.35 42.03
N THR A 874 -12.78 -25.94 42.97
CA THR A 874 -12.92 -26.25 44.41
C THR A 874 -14.11 -25.52 45.02
N ARG A 875 -14.33 -24.23 44.68
CA ARG A 875 -15.52 -23.47 45.10
C ARG A 875 -16.80 -24.05 44.51
N TRP A 876 -16.82 -24.48 43.23
CA TRP A 876 -17.95 -25.22 42.67
C TRP A 876 -18.24 -26.51 43.47
N LYS A 877 -17.22 -27.32 43.76
CA LYS A 877 -17.39 -28.53 44.58
C LYS A 877 -17.81 -28.26 46.03
N GLN A 878 -17.59 -27.05 46.55
CA GLN A 878 -18.18 -26.60 47.82
C GLN A 878 -19.64 -26.20 47.63
N VAL A 879 -19.99 -25.44 46.59
CA VAL A 879 -21.38 -25.09 46.25
C VAL A 879 -22.22 -26.34 45.99
N ASP A 880 -21.71 -27.35 45.27
CA ASP A 880 -22.40 -28.64 45.07
C ASP A 880 -22.70 -29.36 46.39
N ARG A 881 -21.78 -29.28 47.37
CA ARG A 881 -21.97 -29.84 48.73
C ARG A 881 -23.01 -29.03 49.51
N PHE A 882 -22.97 -27.70 49.43
CA PHE A 882 -23.98 -26.85 50.05
C PHE A 882 -25.36 -27.11 49.43
N GLU A 883 -25.48 -27.14 48.10
CA GLU A 883 -26.73 -27.48 47.40
C GLU A 883 -27.26 -28.86 47.81
N THR A 884 -26.42 -29.89 47.84
CA THR A 884 -26.86 -31.24 48.26
C THR A 884 -27.26 -31.28 49.72
N SER A 885 -26.58 -30.55 50.61
CA SER A 885 -27.01 -30.41 52.02
C SER A 885 -28.35 -29.65 52.15
N VAL A 886 -28.55 -28.55 51.42
CA VAL A 886 -29.79 -27.76 51.41
C VAL A 886 -30.96 -28.57 50.83
N LYS A 887 -30.71 -29.36 49.78
CA LYS A 887 -31.68 -30.33 49.24
C LYS A 887 -32.05 -31.39 50.29
N ALA A 888 -31.06 -31.97 50.98
CA ALA A 888 -31.32 -32.93 52.06
C ALA A 888 -32.09 -32.31 53.26
N TYR A 889 -31.79 -31.07 53.65
CA TYR A 889 -32.58 -30.33 54.64
C TYR A 889 -34.00 -30.02 54.14
N GLY A 890 -34.17 -29.73 52.85
CA GLY A 890 -35.46 -29.57 52.19
C GLY A 890 -36.30 -30.86 52.23
N ASP A 891 -35.71 -31.99 51.86
CA ASP A 891 -36.33 -33.31 51.92
C ASP A 891 -36.65 -33.75 53.35
N ALA A 892 -35.77 -33.43 54.31
CA ALA A 892 -36.03 -33.64 55.73
C ALA A 892 -37.22 -32.78 56.19
N LYS A 893 -37.27 -31.48 55.85
CA LYS A 893 -38.38 -30.57 56.18
C LYS A 893 -39.69 -30.99 55.52
N ALA A 894 -39.67 -31.47 54.27
CA ALA A 894 -40.83 -32.03 53.58
C ALA A 894 -41.29 -33.36 54.21
N THR A 895 -40.36 -34.16 54.75
CA THR A 895 -40.67 -35.40 55.47
C THR A 895 -41.24 -35.12 56.86
N TRP A 896 -40.71 -34.13 57.58
CA TRP A 896 -41.29 -33.63 58.83
C TRP A 896 -42.69 -33.05 58.62
N ARG A 897 -42.91 -32.24 57.58
CA ARG A 897 -44.26 -31.76 57.20
C ARG A 897 -45.22 -32.90 56.91
N ARG A 898 -44.81 -33.94 56.17
CA ARG A 898 -45.65 -35.14 55.92
C ARG A 898 -45.96 -35.91 57.21
N LYS A 899 -44.99 -36.08 58.12
CA LYS A 899 -45.21 -36.67 59.45
C LYS A 899 -46.16 -35.83 60.31
N TYR A 900 -46.01 -34.51 60.27
CA TYR A 900 -46.81 -33.56 61.04
C TYR A 900 -48.27 -33.56 60.55
N VAL A 901 -48.52 -33.42 59.25
CA VAL A 901 -49.88 -33.53 58.67
C VAL A 901 -50.50 -34.91 58.93
N ALA A 902 -49.72 -35.99 58.89
CA ALA A 902 -50.22 -37.31 59.29
C ALA A 902 -50.60 -37.37 60.79
N LYS A 903 -49.85 -36.69 61.67
CA LYS A 903 -50.18 -36.59 63.10
C LYS A 903 -51.33 -35.63 63.38
N GLU A 904 -51.52 -34.57 62.59
CA GLU A 904 -52.74 -33.76 62.63
C GLU A 904 -53.96 -34.60 62.22
N GLY A 905 -53.88 -35.36 61.12
CA GLY A 905 -54.96 -36.27 60.71
C GLY A 905 -55.25 -37.39 61.72
N GLU A 906 -54.23 -37.96 62.37
CA GLU A 906 -54.42 -38.88 63.50
C GLU A 906 -55.09 -38.19 64.70
N LEU A 907 -54.70 -36.95 65.00
CA LEU A 907 -55.24 -36.17 66.12
C LEU A 907 -56.67 -35.68 65.85
N GLU A 908 -57.01 -35.38 64.59
CA GLU A 908 -58.37 -35.11 64.14
C GLU A 908 -59.24 -36.38 64.19
N ALA A 909 -58.72 -37.54 63.78
CA ALA A 909 -59.41 -38.82 63.95
C ALA A 909 -59.61 -39.19 65.42
N LEU A 910 -58.65 -38.87 66.30
CA LEU A 910 -58.79 -39.02 67.75
C LEU A 910 -59.79 -38.02 68.34
N LYS A 911 -59.82 -36.76 67.87
CA LYS A 911 -60.87 -35.80 68.24
C LYS A 911 -62.25 -36.28 67.79
N ALA A 912 -62.38 -36.75 66.55
CA ALA A 912 -63.64 -37.25 65.99
C ALA A 912 -64.16 -38.46 66.80
N THR A 913 -63.30 -39.46 67.05
CA THR A 913 -63.67 -40.61 67.89
C THR A 913 -63.92 -40.22 69.34
N ASN A 914 -63.27 -39.19 69.90
CA ASN A 914 -63.59 -38.68 71.23
C ASN A 914 -64.95 -37.94 71.25
N THR A 915 -65.29 -37.16 70.22
CA THR A 915 -66.64 -36.57 70.08
C THR A 915 -67.71 -37.64 69.87
N GLU A 916 -67.40 -38.71 69.13
CA GLU A 916 -68.28 -39.87 68.95
C GLU A 916 -68.47 -40.63 70.27
N LEU A 917 -67.40 -40.92 71.01
CA LEU A 917 -67.46 -41.53 72.35
C LEU A 917 -68.18 -40.64 73.36
N THR A 918 -68.07 -39.31 73.23
CA THR A 918 -68.83 -38.34 74.05
C THR A 918 -70.32 -38.38 73.69
N GLN A 919 -70.68 -38.50 72.40
CA GLN A 919 -72.06 -38.77 71.98
C GLN A 919 -72.57 -40.14 72.46
N GLN A 920 -71.74 -41.18 72.41
CA GLN A 920 -72.08 -42.52 72.91
C GLN A 920 -72.25 -42.52 74.43
N LEU A 921 -71.47 -41.75 75.19
CA LEU A 921 -71.67 -41.53 76.63
C LEU A 921 -72.94 -40.71 76.92
N ALA A 922 -73.28 -39.75 76.06
CA ALA A 922 -74.53 -38.98 76.17
C ALA A 922 -75.77 -39.86 75.88
N THR A 923 -75.70 -40.80 74.95
CA THR A 923 -76.81 -41.74 74.66
C THR A 923 -76.85 -42.92 75.63
N ALA A 924 -75.72 -43.37 76.17
CA ALA A 924 -75.63 -44.42 77.19
C ALA A 924 -76.14 -43.97 78.58
N ARG A 925 -76.45 -42.69 78.79
CA ARG A 925 -77.08 -42.18 80.03
C ARG A 925 -78.57 -42.56 80.20
N ARG A 926 -79.01 -43.70 79.66
CA ARG A 926 -80.32 -44.33 79.92
C ARG A 926 -80.15 -45.81 80.32
N PRO A 927 -80.64 -46.25 81.49
CA PRO A 927 -80.36 -47.59 82.01
C PRO A 927 -81.36 -48.65 81.52
N THR A 928 -80.85 -49.77 81.01
CA THR A 928 -81.55 -51.08 80.92
C THR A 928 -80.52 -52.22 80.95
N PRO A 929 -80.77 -53.34 81.67
CA PRO A 929 -79.76 -54.39 81.96
C PRO A 929 -79.66 -55.47 80.87
N GLY A 930 -78.51 -56.19 80.77
CA GLY A 930 -78.31 -57.16 79.66
C GLY A 930 -77.07 -58.06 79.70
N ASP A 931 -76.54 -58.36 80.89
CA ASP A 931 -75.17 -58.83 81.20
C ASP A 931 -74.78 -60.26 80.73
N SER A 932 -75.27 -60.70 79.56
CA SER A 932 -74.97 -62.04 79.00
C SER A 932 -74.40 -62.01 77.57
N GLN A 933 -74.64 -60.96 76.79
CA GLN A 933 -74.04 -60.83 75.45
C GLN A 933 -72.62 -60.24 75.50
N GLU A 934 -72.33 -59.38 76.48
CA GLU A 934 -71.03 -58.71 76.62
C GLU A 934 -69.87 -59.69 76.80
N ILE A 935 -70.06 -60.78 77.55
CA ILE A 935 -69.00 -61.78 77.79
C ILE A 935 -68.54 -62.42 76.44
N LYS A 936 -69.45 -62.60 75.48
CA LYS A 936 -69.11 -63.13 74.14
C LYS A 936 -68.50 -62.08 73.22
N THR A 937 -68.92 -60.81 73.30
CA THR A 937 -68.30 -59.73 72.52
C THR A 937 -66.91 -59.38 73.06
N LEU A 938 -66.70 -59.39 74.38
CA LEU A 938 -65.39 -59.22 75.02
C LEU A 938 -64.43 -60.36 74.63
N LEU A 939 -64.86 -61.62 74.65
CA LEU A 939 -64.03 -62.75 74.24
C LEU A 939 -63.59 -62.66 72.77
N SER A 940 -64.50 -62.30 71.86
CA SER A 940 -64.14 -62.10 70.45
C SER A 940 -63.28 -60.85 70.20
N ARG A 941 -63.43 -59.80 71.04
CA ARG A 941 -62.57 -58.61 71.03
C ARG A 941 -61.15 -58.93 71.54
N ALA A 942 -61.01 -59.79 72.54
CA ALA A 942 -59.73 -60.30 73.03
C ALA A 942 -59.00 -61.14 71.97
N VAL A 943 -59.66 -62.14 71.36
CA VAL A 943 -59.05 -62.96 70.29
C VAL A 943 -58.64 -62.12 69.06
N ASN A 944 -59.37 -61.05 68.74
CA ASN A 944 -58.99 -60.10 67.70
C ASN A 944 -57.84 -59.16 68.13
N ALA A 945 -57.71 -58.85 69.43
CA ALA A 945 -56.56 -58.14 69.96
C ALA A 945 -55.29 -58.99 69.92
N GLU A 946 -55.35 -60.27 70.33
CA GLU A 946 -54.24 -61.22 70.21
C GLU A 946 -53.75 -61.35 68.76
N LYS A 947 -54.66 -61.53 67.80
CA LYS A 947 -54.30 -61.60 66.37
C LYS A 947 -53.62 -60.33 65.87
N ARG A 948 -54.07 -59.15 66.32
CA ARG A 948 -53.41 -57.86 66.01
C ARG A 948 -52.04 -57.75 66.67
N LEU A 949 -51.89 -58.22 67.92
CA LEU A 949 -50.62 -58.25 68.64
C LEU A 949 -49.60 -59.17 67.95
N VAL A 950 -50.00 -60.38 67.54
CA VAL A 950 -49.14 -61.29 66.77
C VAL A 950 -48.70 -60.69 65.43
N VAL A 951 -49.60 -60.02 64.71
CA VAL A 951 -49.25 -59.30 63.47
C VAL A 951 -48.27 -58.14 63.75
N ALA A 952 -48.50 -57.37 64.80
CA ALA A 952 -47.60 -56.28 65.20
C ALA A 952 -46.22 -56.80 65.63
N ASN A 953 -46.14 -57.92 66.36
CA ASN A 953 -44.89 -58.53 66.79
C ASN A 953 -44.09 -59.08 65.59
N ASN A 954 -44.78 -59.68 64.61
CA ASN A 954 -44.14 -60.11 63.36
C ASN A 954 -43.66 -58.92 62.51
N GLN A 955 -44.38 -57.79 62.52
CA GLN A 955 -43.94 -56.55 61.86
C GLN A 955 -42.75 -55.90 62.57
N LEU A 956 -42.72 -55.95 63.91
CA LEU A 956 -41.59 -55.49 64.73
C LEU A 956 -40.34 -56.33 64.45
N LEU A 957 -40.44 -57.66 64.50
CA LEU A 957 -39.33 -58.57 64.18
C LEU A 957 -38.78 -58.33 62.76
N GLN A 958 -39.65 -58.15 61.77
CA GLN A 958 -39.24 -57.80 60.41
C GLN A 958 -38.65 -56.38 60.27
N ALA A 959 -38.90 -55.48 61.22
CA ALA A 959 -38.24 -54.16 61.27
C ALA A 959 -36.86 -54.28 61.95
N GLU A 960 -36.76 -55.06 63.02
CA GLU A 960 -35.51 -55.37 63.73
C GLU A 960 -34.51 -56.12 62.83
N GLU A 961 -34.94 -57.10 62.05
CA GLU A 961 -34.11 -57.75 61.02
C GLU A 961 -33.61 -56.77 59.94
N LYS A 962 -34.44 -55.81 59.52
CA LYS A 962 -34.06 -54.77 58.55
C LYS A 962 -33.07 -53.78 59.15
N ILE A 963 -33.25 -53.39 60.41
CA ILE A 963 -32.32 -52.51 61.14
C ILE A 963 -30.99 -53.24 61.37
N SER A 964 -31.01 -54.51 61.79
CA SER A 964 -29.82 -55.35 61.98
C SER A 964 -29.02 -55.51 60.68
N THR A 965 -29.69 -55.86 59.57
CA THR A 965 -29.03 -55.99 58.26
C THR A 965 -28.59 -54.67 57.64
N LEU A 966 -29.19 -53.53 58.02
CA LEU A 966 -28.67 -52.20 57.69
C LEU A 966 -27.42 -51.88 58.52
N ASN A 967 -27.45 -52.07 59.84
CA ASN A 967 -26.32 -51.82 60.74
C ASN A 967 -25.09 -52.67 60.34
N GLN A 968 -25.29 -53.92 59.93
CA GLN A 968 -24.21 -54.78 59.43
C GLN A 968 -23.63 -54.28 58.09
N LYS A 969 -24.45 -53.69 57.22
CA LYS A 969 -23.98 -53.05 55.97
C LYS A 969 -23.24 -51.73 56.24
N THR A 970 -23.68 -50.94 57.21
CA THR A 970 -23.00 -49.72 57.67
C THR A 970 -21.63 -50.07 58.26
N SER A 971 -21.57 -50.95 59.26
CA SER A 971 -20.32 -51.41 59.88
C SER A 971 -19.32 -52.01 58.86
N THR A 972 -19.79 -52.78 57.88
CA THR A 972 -18.92 -53.32 56.80
C THR A 972 -18.62 -52.33 55.67
N ALA A 973 -19.20 -51.13 55.68
CA ALA A 973 -18.76 -49.98 54.90
C ALA A 973 -17.74 -49.15 55.70
N ASP A 974 -18.00 -48.89 56.97
CA ASP A 974 -17.12 -48.13 57.87
C ASP A 974 -15.75 -48.78 58.01
N ALA A 975 -15.69 -50.10 58.22
CA ALA A 975 -14.43 -50.84 58.25
C ALA A 975 -13.62 -50.74 56.93
N LYS A 976 -14.30 -50.54 55.78
CA LYS A 976 -13.64 -50.31 54.47
C LYS A 976 -13.22 -48.86 54.29
N TRP A 977 -13.91 -47.90 54.92
CA TRP A 977 -13.48 -46.50 54.98
C TRP A 977 -12.26 -46.36 55.89
N GLU A 978 -12.30 -46.93 57.10
CA GLU A 978 -11.19 -46.92 58.06
C GLU A 978 -9.92 -47.55 57.48
N ALA A 979 -10.04 -48.68 56.78
CA ALA A 979 -8.92 -49.31 56.08
C ALA A 979 -8.32 -48.40 54.98
N ARG A 980 -9.15 -47.66 54.23
CA ARG A 980 -8.68 -46.70 53.22
C ARG A 980 -8.05 -45.46 53.85
N VAL A 981 -8.60 -44.95 54.95
CA VAL A 981 -8.02 -43.82 55.69
C VAL A 981 -6.61 -44.20 56.19
N LYS A 982 -6.46 -45.37 56.82
CA LYS A 982 -5.16 -45.91 57.24
C LYS A 982 -4.18 -46.12 56.08
N GLU A 983 -4.67 -46.51 54.90
CA GLU A 983 -3.83 -46.59 53.69
C GLU A 983 -3.37 -45.20 53.20
N TYR A 984 -4.26 -44.20 53.21
CA TYR A 984 -3.90 -42.82 52.85
C TYR A 984 -2.95 -42.18 53.86
N GLU A 985 -3.15 -42.40 55.16
CA GLU A 985 -2.23 -41.97 56.23
C GLU A 985 -0.84 -42.59 56.06
N ALA A 986 -0.76 -43.90 55.79
CA ALA A 986 0.50 -44.57 55.52
C ALA A 986 1.21 -44.03 54.27
N ARG A 987 0.46 -43.75 53.18
CA ARG A 987 0.98 -43.13 51.96
C ARG A 987 1.46 -41.69 52.19
N LEU A 988 0.72 -40.90 52.97
CA LEU A 988 1.08 -39.52 53.34
C LEU A 988 2.37 -39.51 54.16
N LYS A 989 2.46 -40.34 55.20
CA LYS A 989 3.65 -40.47 56.05
C LYS A 989 4.88 -40.94 55.24
N ALA A 990 4.71 -41.88 54.31
CA ALA A 990 5.78 -42.31 53.42
C ALA A 990 6.27 -41.18 52.48
N ALA A 991 5.36 -40.33 52.00
CA ALA A 991 5.69 -39.15 51.20
C ALA A 991 6.40 -38.05 52.02
N GLU A 992 5.93 -37.78 53.24
CA GLU A 992 6.62 -36.88 54.17
C GLU A 992 8.03 -37.37 54.50
N ASP A 993 8.21 -38.65 54.80
CA ASP A 993 9.51 -39.19 55.17
C ASP A 993 10.47 -39.24 53.97
N LYS A 994 9.94 -39.34 52.74
CA LYS A 994 10.71 -39.11 51.51
C LYS A 994 11.13 -37.64 51.39
N TYR A 995 10.21 -36.70 51.61
CA TYR A 995 10.51 -35.26 51.58
C TYR A 995 11.52 -34.85 52.67
N LYS A 996 11.41 -35.39 53.89
CA LYS A 996 12.39 -35.20 54.97
C LYS A 996 13.79 -35.67 54.56
N ARG A 997 13.89 -36.84 53.91
CA ARG A 997 15.16 -37.37 53.36
C ARG A 997 15.71 -36.51 52.21
N GLU A 998 14.87 -36.08 51.27
CA GLU A 998 15.28 -35.21 50.16
C GLU A 998 15.72 -33.82 50.64
N ARG A 999 15.03 -33.25 51.63
CA ARG A 999 15.41 -31.99 52.29
C ARG A 999 16.71 -32.12 53.08
N GLN A 1000 16.95 -33.26 53.73
CA GLN A 1000 18.19 -33.52 54.46
C GLN A 1000 19.38 -33.69 53.51
N GLY A 1001 19.27 -34.53 52.47
CA GLY A 1001 20.31 -34.65 51.44
C GLY A 1001 20.57 -33.35 50.67
N SER A 1002 19.57 -32.47 50.55
CA SER A 1002 19.75 -31.12 50.02
C SER A 1002 20.56 -30.22 50.97
N LYS A 1003 20.32 -30.27 52.30
CA LYS A 1003 21.16 -29.57 53.29
C LYS A 1003 22.60 -30.07 53.26
N GLU A 1004 22.78 -31.38 53.18
CA GLU A 1004 24.11 -32.02 53.14
C GLU A 1004 24.88 -31.55 51.89
N ARG A 1005 24.24 -31.56 50.71
CA ARG A 1005 24.84 -31.02 49.48
C ARG A 1005 25.12 -29.51 49.55
N VAL A 1006 24.29 -28.72 50.24
CA VAL A 1006 24.60 -27.29 50.49
C VAL A 1006 25.81 -27.15 51.41
N LEU A 1007 25.92 -27.93 52.48
CA LEU A 1007 27.09 -27.94 53.37
C LEU A 1007 28.36 -28.43 52.66
N GLU A 1008 28.27 -29.39 51.74
CA GLU A 1008 29.39 -29.79 50.87
C GLU A 1008 29.85 -28.61 50.00
N LEU A 1009 28.91 -27.91 49.35
CA LEU A 1009 29.20 -26.74 48.51
C LEU A 1009 29.77 -25.57 49.33
N GLU A 1010 29.23 -25.28 50.51
CA GLU A 1010 29.81 -24.29 51.43
C GLU A 1010 31.24 -24.65 51.85
N ASN A 1011 31.52 -25.92 52.15
CA ASN A 1011 32.87 -26.35 52.51
C ASN A 1011 33.83 -26.30 51.30
N GLN A 1012 33.34 -26.56 50.09
CA GLN A 1012 34.10 -26.36 48.85
C GLN A 1012 34.39 -24.87 48.62
N ILE A 1013 33.41 -23.98 48.79
CA ILE A 1013 33.58 -22.52 48.71
C ILE A 1013 34.63 -22.06 49.73
N ARG A 1014 34.50 -22.41 51.01
CA ARG A 1014 35.48 -22.08 52.06
C ARG A 1014 36.88 -22.65 51.81
N SER A 1015 36.98 -23.76 51.08
CA SER A 1015 38.27 -24.32 50.62
C SER A 1015 38.87 -23.48 49.49
N LEU A 1016 38.07 -23.10 48.50
CA LEU A 1016 38.46 -22.24 47.38
C LEU A 1016 38.81 -20.81 47.85
N GLU A 1017 38.08 -20.26 48.81
CA GLU A 1017 38.38 -18.98 49.47
C GLU A 1017 39.76 -19.02 50.15
N ARG A 1018 40.07 -20.07 50.92
CA ARG A 1018 41.41 -20.26 51.51
C ARG A 1018 42.50 -20.43 50.45
N GLN A 1019 42.22 -21.13 49.35
CA GLN A 1019 43.17 -21.25 48.23
C GLN A 1019 43.39 -19.90 47.54
N ASN A 1020 42.34 -19.09 47.39
CA ASN A 1020 42.41 -17.73 46.84
C ASN A 1020 43.17 -16.78 47.79
N GLU A 1021 42.92 -16.82 49.11
CA GLU A 1021 43.73 -16.12 50.11
C GLU A 1021 45.21 -16.51 50.02
N ILE A 1022 45.53 -17.80 49.89
CA ILE A 1022 46.92 -18.28 49.76
C ILE A 1022 47.52 -17.81 48.43
N ALA A 1023 46.75 -17.77 47.35
CA ALA A 1023 47.16 -17.21 46.06
C ALA A 1023 47.39 -15.69 46.14
N GLN A 1024 46.54 -14.94 46.84
CA GLN A 1024 46.69 -13.50 47.09
C GLN A 1024 47.89 -13.20 48.01
N LYS A 1025 48.10 -13.99 49.06
CA LYS A 1025 49.29 -13.89 49.93
C LYS A 1025 50.57 -14.19 49.15
N ARG A 1026 50.55 -15.16 48.22
CA ARG A 1026 51.65 -15.39 47.25
C ARG A 1026 51.80 -14.25 46.25
N HIS A 1027 50.71 -13.64 45.76
CA HIS A 1027 50.76 -12.47 44.88
C HIS A 1027 51.40 -11.29 45.59
N ALA A 1028 50.93 -10.93 46.79
CA ALA A 1028 51.51 -9.86 47.61
C ALA A 1028 52.98 -10.12 47.97
N GLN A 1029 53.38 -11.38 48.19
CA GLN A 1029 54.79 -11.75 48.35
C GLN A 1029 55.58 -11.52 47.05
N LEU A 1030 55.10 -12.01 45.89
CA LEU A 1030 55.73 -11.78 44.59
C LEU A 1030 55.78 -10.29 44.21
N GLU A 1031 54.79 -9.52 44.63
CA GLU A 1031 54.66 -8.08 44.42
C GLU A 1031 55.66 -7.32 45.31
N SER A 1032 55.81 -7.69 46.59
CA SER A 1032 56.88 -7.16 47.45
C SER A 1032 58.29 -7.57 46.96
N VAL A 1033 58.44 -8.74 46.34
CA VAL A 1033 59.68 -9.15 45.65
C VAL A 1033 59.91 -8.33 44.38
N ALA A 1034 58.86 -8.00 43.62
CA ALA A 1034 58.96 -7.10 42.46
C ALA A 1034 59.23 -5.64 42.86
N GLU A 1035 58.70 -5.17 43.99
CA GLU A 1035 59.00 -3.85 44.55
C GLU A 1035 60.42 -3.77 45.11
N THR A 1036 60.90 -4.80 45.82
CA THR A 1036 62.31 -4.86 46.26
C THR A 1036 63.28 -5.05 45.09
N ALA A 1037 62.88 -5.74 44.02
CA ALA A 1037 63.63 -5.77 42.76
C ALA A 1037 63.67 -4.38 42.08
N LYS A 1038 62.55 -3.63 42.06
CA LYS A 1038 62.53 -2.22 41.64
C LYS A 1038 63.42 -1.34 42.53
N ALA A 1039 63.40 -1.54 43.84
CA ALA A 1039 64.16 -0.77 44.81
C ALA A 1039 65.67 -1.05 44.77
N THR A 1040 66.08 -2.29 44.48
CA THR A 1040 67.50 -2.59 44.21
C THR A 1040 67.95 -2.02 42.87
N ASN A 1041 67.08 -2.03 41.84
CA ASN A 1041 67.39 -1.44 40.54
C ASN A 1041 67.46 0.10 40.57
N SER A 1042 66.70 0.78 41.45
CA SER A 1042 66.86 2.21 41.70
C SER A 1042 68.01 2.53 42.67
N GLY A 1043 68.21 1.71 43.71
CA GLY A 1043 69.28 1.87 44.70
C GLY A 1043 70.70 1.74 44.11
N SER A 1044 70.87 0.92 43.08
CA SER A 1044 72.14 0.76 42.35
C SER A 1044 72.67 2.08 41.72
N SER A 1045 71.83 3.10 41.59
CA SER A 1045 72.22 4.42 41.09
C SER A 1045 72.92 5.34 42.11
N ARG A 1046 72.94 4.99 43.41
CA ARG A 1046 73.27 5.97 44.48
C ARG A 1046 74.21 5.44 45.57
N ALA A 1047 75.21 4.64 45.17
CA ALA A 1047 76.33 4.19 46.02
C ALA A 1047 77.71 4.42 45.36
N ARG A 1048 77.91 5.61 44.81
CA ARG A 1048 79.23 6.27 44.76
C ARG A 1048 79.16 7.47 45.73
N ASP A 1049 80.29 7.81 46.33
CA ASP A 1049 80.48 8.90 47.30
C ASP A 1049 79.76 8.74 48.66
N ARG A 1050 80.15 7.72 49.44
CA ARG A 1050 80.85 7.91 50.74
C ARG A 1050 81.28 6.61 51.40
#